data_AF-A0A933ZGE7-F1
#
_entry.id   AF-A0A933ZGE7-F1
#
_cell.length_a   1.000
_cell.length_b   1.000
_cell.length_c   1.000
_cell.angle_alpha   90.00
_cell.angle_beta   90.00
_cell.angle_gamma   90.00
#
_symmetry.space_group_name_H-M   'P 1'
#
loop_
_entity.id
_entity.type
_entity.pdbx_description
1 polymer ?
#
loop_
_entity_poly.entity_id
_entity_poly.type
_entity_poly.pdbx_seq_one_letter_code
_entity_poly.pdbx_strand_id
1 'polypeptide(L)'
;MRTTRAGWIIPRSAMLVLLGAACLVGAACGADSSSNQPVYNTGGSPNADASADGDASVTDGPKPDTKPDVINDTTPEGGGCVPKTCAQLTAECGSVPDGCGGKVDCGTCKTGQLCGGGGANKCGTNACVPKTCAQVGASCGFASDGCATAIDCGGCTPPAQCGGTGKLNECGCQPKSCAQLGVTCGTVPDGCGAVKDCGSCPSGQTCGGGGPNLCGTGACTAKTCSQLGASCGPISDGCSKAIDCGTCKAPDSCGGAGKDNQCGCTSKTCSQLSATCGQVNNGCTTVDCGTCGTGETCEGGGVKNQCGCKCDLPHATTTCAGGKCSLAACTAGWGDCDSDATNGCEVDLNTTLTSCGTCGTGCSFANATAQCAAGKCVLASCDANYADCNKDPADGCEANLQSDPNNCLTCGTVCTAPSGTPECKLGVCGVSNCNPGAGDCDGNQANGCETNTTNSQQHCGACNNPCDLQNATSVCSASKCSIQVCTAGFGNCDANESNGCETNVDISTLHCGNCTTTCATPNNATASCTAGTCGFNCNGGWSDCDSSSANGCEINTDSDATHCGTCTTVCTAAHATSNCVSGQCGIASCAGGYANCDNNIANGCEVNTMSDTGHCGNCSTNCAVPNAQVACSTGVCLLQTCNSGFANCDNQYANGCEINIGNDPQHCGSCTKVCNSNNGTATCNTGVCGINCNAGFANCDGNTNNGCEVNTNTSLSNCGGCGQVCSNNNGTPSCASGTCQIACNPGFADCDGNPANGCEIDITSDVTHCGACPNVCNSINGTPSCSGGTCSLTCNSGWGNCDGQLNNGCEINLNGDITHCGNCATACSSVNGTPSCNNGNCAIACNTFFGNCDGLVTNGCEVNLNSDINHCGSCPTVCNSTNGTATCTGGTCGINCTAPFQNCDGLLNNGCESNSQADAAHCGNCSTNCNSPAQANVSSANCSGAACHVATCNAGFYDKDGTFNNGCECTVDTMPDTCAGATSTTTVAVDATTYLPSSSGNYSITPTGDEDWFRVTFTTIASTAFNPRIQLIDNSGTGLLRMAVYGTACGGAGIACSVAETGTTTKGITDWQFNWQAACADLNPVCDPTPATGSFITIPTTVLVRVYTTAGSTNCLNYRLILSN
;
A
#
# COMPACT_ATOMS: atom_id res chain seq x y z
N MET A 1 -19.87 -13.41 22.42
CA MET A 1 -20.26 -14.76 21.91
C MET A 1 -21.62 -14.64 21.23
N ARG A 2 -21.92 -15.49 20.23
CA ARG A 2 -23.29 -15.87 19.76
C ARG A 2 -24.33 -14.77 19.43
N THR A 3 -24.68 -14.67 18.13
CA THR A 3 -26.05 -14.76 17.51
C THR A 3 -27.22 -13.92 18.08
N THR A 4 -28.20 -13.37 17.32
CA THR A 4 -28.76 -13.77 15.99
C THR A 4 -29.58 -12.64 15.30
N ARG A 5 -29.77 -12.82 13.99
CA ARG A 5 -30.91 -12.55 13.07
C ARG A 5 -32.35 -12.44 13.66
N ALA A 6 -33.42 -11.99 12.96
CA ALA A 6 -33.63 -11.15 11.73
C ALA A 6 -35.15 -10.97 11.38
N GLY A 7 -35.51 -9.98 10.54
CA GLY A 7 -36.84 -9.83 9.83
C GLY A 7 -38.01 -9.30 10.70
N TRP A 8 -39.21 -8.92 10.22
CA TRP A 8 -39.94 -8.91 8.91
C TRP A 8 -40.81 -7.61 8.87
N ILE A 9 -41.16 -6.88 7.78
CA ILE A 9 -41.72 -7.11 6.42
C ILE A 9 -43.27 -6.89 6.29
N ILE A 10 -43.63 -5.66 5.85
CA ILE A 10 -44.69 -5.16 4.91
C ILE A 10 -46.15 -5.71 4.94
N PRO A 11 -47.14 -4.79 4.86
CA PRO A 11 -48.20 -4.82 3.81
C PRO A 11 -48.31 -3.50 2.97
N ARG A 12 -49.17 -3.44 1.93
CA ARG A 12 -48.97 -2.59 0.71
C ARG A 12 -50.26 -2.09 0.00
N SER A 13 -50.13 -1.21 -1.01
CA SER A 13 -51.14 -0.74 -2.03
C SER A 13 -52.03 0.46 -1.60
N ALA A 14 -52.59 1.36 -2.42
CA ALA A 14 -52.54 1.77 -3.86
C ALA A 14 -53.43 3.05 -4.05
N MET A 15 -53.49 3.88 -5.13
CA MET A 15 -52.61 4.32 -6.26
C MET A 15 -53.35 5.49 -7.04
N LEU A 16 -52.76 6.08 -8.10
CA LEU A 16 -53.31 7.11 -9.06
C LEU A 16 -53.49 8.59 -8.57
N VAL A 17 -53.47 9.67 -9.39
CA VAL A 17 -52.70 10.01 -10.63
C VAL A 17 -52.82 11.51 -11.09
N LEU A 18 -51.78 12.05 -11.75
CA LEU A 18 -51.68 13.21 -12.70
C LEU A 18 -51.81 14.72 -12.30
N LEU A 19 -50.80 15.48 -12.80
CA LEU A 19 -50.79 16.85 -13.40
C LEU A 19 -50.84 18.17 -12.56
N GLY A 20 -49.83 19.04 -12.79
CA GLY A 20 -49.87 20.49 -12.50
C GLY A 20 -48.49 21.13 -12.23
N ALA A 21 -47.92 21.88 -13.20
CA ALA A 21 -46.61 22.58 -13.09
C ALA A 21 -46.78 24.08 -12.74
N ALA A 22 -45.79 24.95 -12.45
CA ALA A 22 -44.31 24.90 -12.38
C ALA A 22 -43.77 26.15 -11.62
N CYS A 23 -42.49 26.19 -11.19
CA CYS A 23 -41.54 27.35 -11.36
C CYS A 23 -40.17 27.21 -10.62
N LEU A 24 -39.07 27.52 -11.35
CA LEU A 24 -37.90 28.39 -10.97
C LEU A 24 -37.08 28.09 -9.67
N VAL A 25 -35.72 27.98 -9.65
CA VAL A 25 -34.66 28.05 -10.69
C VAL A 25 -33.48 27.10 -10.39
N GLY A 26 -33.08 26.31 -11.40
CA GLY A 26 -31.69 25.81 -11.60
C GLY A 26 -31.25 24.61 -10.75
N ALA A 27 -29.96 24.21 -10.75
CA ALA A 27 -28.86 24.30 -11.74
C ALA A 27 -27.57 23.70 -11.09
N ALA A 28 -26.51 23.25 -11.78
CA ALA A 28 -26.27 22.65 -13.12
C ALA A 28 -24.79 22.15 -13.10
N CYS A 29 -24.26 21.26 -13.95
CA CYS A 29 -24.75 20.56 -15.16
C CYS A 29 -24.57 19.01 -14.94
N GLY A 30 -24.37 18.09 -15.89
CA GLY A 30 -24.30 18.07 -17.37
C GLY A 30 -23.51 16.84 -17.88
N ALA A 31 -23.94 16.22 -18.99
CA ALA A 31 -23.26 15.09 -19.67
C ALA A 31 -23.75 14.94 -21.14
N ASP A 32 -23.53 13.78 -21.77
CA ASP A 32 -23.29 13.60 -23.22
C ASP A 32 -24.47 13.59 -24.24
N SER A 33 -24.10 13.97 -25.48
CA SER A 33 -24.56 13.45 -26.81
C SER A 33 -25.86 13.88 -27.54
N SER A 34 -25.71 14.08 -28.88
CA SER A 34 -26.57 13.62 -30.02
C SER A 34 -27.20 14.62 -31.06
N SER A 35 -26.63 14.61 -32.28
CA SER A 35 -27.28 14.63 -33.63
C SER A 35 -27.78 15.90 -34.39
N ASN A 36 -27.40 15.91 -35.68
CA ASN A 36 -28.10 16.39 -36.91
C ASN A 36 -27.75 17.77 -37.60
N GLN A 37 -28.01 17.81 -38.92
CA GLN A 37 -27.57 18.71 -40.02
C GLN A 37 -28.64 19.77 -40.43
N PRO A 38 -28.51 20.60 -41.52
CA PRO A 38 -27.40 20.88 -42.48
C PRO A 38 -27.04 22.41 -42.53
N VAL A 39 -26.50 23.13 -43.55
CA VAL A 39 -26.17 22.96 -45.00
C VAL A 39 -25.08 23.99 -45.43
N TYR A 40 -24.14 23.64 -46.34
CA TYR A 40 -23.98 24.25 -47.71
C TYR A 40 -22.67 23.89 -48.48
N ASN A 41 -22.86 23.39 -49.70
CA ASN A 41 -22.01 23.42 -50.92
C ASN A 41 -20.54 22.93 -51.00
N THR A 42 -20.41 21.73 -51.59
CA THR A 42 -19.69 21.41 -52.86
C THR A 42 -18.20 21.69 -53.07
N GLY A 43 -17.46 20.60 -53.29
CA GLY A 43 -16.51 20.45 -54.42
C GLY A 43 -15.03 20.81 -54.15
N GLY A 44 -14.07 19.92 -54.39
CA GLY A 44 -14.18 18.50 -54.80
C GLY A 44 -12.84 17.92 -55.27
N SER A 45 -12.80 16.61 -55.51
CA SER A 45 -11.84 16.01 -56.46
C SER A 45 -12.25 16.39 -57.89
N PRO A 46 -11.35 16.28 -58.88
CA PRO A 46 -11.30 14.99 -59.57
C PRO A 46 -9.89 14.54 -60.01
N ASN A 47 -9.74 13.21 -60.12
CA ASN A 47 -9.11 12.44 -61.20
C ASN A 47 -7.67 12.75 -61.69
N ALA A 48 -6.98 11.81 -62.35
CA ALA A 48 -7.00 10.34 -62.37
C ALA A 48 -5.87 9.90 -63.33
N ASP A 49 -5.60 8.58 -63.37
CA ASP A 49 -5.04 7.85 -64.52
C ASP A 49 -3.62 8.22 -65.02
N ALA A 50 -2.93 7.36 -65.78
CA ALA A 50 -2.90 5.89 -65.79
C ALA A 50 -1.71 5.42 -66.65
N SER A 51 -1.38 4.14 -66.55
CA SER A 51 -0.81 3.29 -67.61
C SER A 51 0.32 3.81 -68.51
N ALA A 52 1.53 3.34 -68.17
CA ALA A 52 2.21 2.28 -68.93
C ALA A 52 2.99 2.59 -70.24
N ASP A 53 3.78 1.56 -70.58
CA ASP A 53 4.47 1.23 -71.84
C ASP A 53 5.58 2.14 -72.38
N GLY A 54 6.64 1.51 -72.91
CA GLY A 54 6.97 1.91 -74.29
C GLY A 54 8.27 1.48 -74.96
N ASP A 55 9.39 1.30 -74.24
CA ASP A 55 10.69 0.81 -74.79
C ASP A 55 11.40 1.65 -75.90
N ALA A 56 12.72 1.44 -76.02
CA ALA A 56 13.64 1.69 -77.15
C ALA A 56 13.79 3.11 -77.77
N SER A 57 15.00 3.61 -78.12
CA SER A 57 16.40 3.16 -77.86
C SER A 57 17.43 4.22 -78.35
N VAL A 58 18.74 4.02 -78.03
CA VAL A 58 19.94 4.70 -78.61
C VAL A 58 20.20 6.16 -78.10
N THR A 59 21.38 6.62 -77.62
CA THR A 59 22.80 6.13 -77.63
C THR A 59 23.58 6.48 -76.33
N ASP A 60 24.74 5.82 -76.13
CA ASP A 60 25.97 6.31 -75.45
C ASP A 60 26.04 6.64 -73.93
N GLY A 61 25.86 5.61 -73.09
CA GLY A 61 26.87 5.05 -72.16
C GLY A 61 27.59 5.89 -71.06
N PRO A 62 28.50 5.27 -70.27
CA PRO A 62 28.82 3.84 -70.16
C PRO A 62 28.57 3.25 -68.75
N LYS A 63 28.06 2.01 -68.66
CA LYS A 63 28.15 1.17 -67.46
C LYS A 63 28.05 -0.32 -67.85
N PRO A 64 29.05 -1.19 -67.57
CA PRO A 64 28.97 -2.61 -67.89
C PRO A 64 28.41 -3.44 -66.73
N ASP A 65 27.65 -4.48 -67.06
CA ASP A 65 27.39 -5.61 -66.17
C ASP A 65 28.60 -6.56 -66.09
N THR A 66 28.70 -7.34 -65.01
CA THR A 66 28.59 -8.82 -65.03
C THR A 66 28.95 -9.42 -63.67
N LYS A 67 28.37 -10.59 -63.36
CA LYS A 67 28.91 -11.52 -62.36
C LYS A 67 29.84 -12.51 -63.06
N PRO A 68 31.12 -12.60 -62.66
CA PRO A 68 31.72 -13.90 -62.39
C PRO A 68 32.64 -13.90 -61.14
N ASP A 69 33.13 -15.08 -60.77
CA ASP A 69 33.95 -15.33 -59.58
C ASP A 69 35.48 -15.10 -59.79
N VAL A 70 36.25 -15.29 -58.70
CA VAL A 70 37.70 -15.64 -58.64
C VAL A 70 38.77 -14.51 -58.62
N ILE A 71 39.30 -14.29 -57.40
CA ILE A 71 40.74 -14.15 -57.00
C ILE A 71 41.65 -13.18 -57.80
N ASN A 72 42.17 -12.11 -57.16
CA ASN A 72 43.45 -12.19 -56.40
C ASN A 72 43.82 -10.93 -55.56
N ASP A 73 44.53 -11.20 -54.45
CA ASP A 73 45.60 -10.43 -53.78
C ASP A 73 45.80 -8.91 -54.02
N THR A 74 45.60 -8.09 -52.98
CA THR A 74 46.70 -7.46 -52.21
C THR A 74 46.19 -6.68 -51.00
N THR A 75 46.86 -6.80 -49.85
CA THR A 75 46.64 -5.92 -48.68
C THR A 75 47.38 -4.59 -48.85
N PRO A 76 46.88 -3.51 -48.21
CA PRO A 76 47.59 -3.08 -47.01
C PRO A 76 46.69 -2.63 -45.84
N GLU A 77 47.16 -3.00 -44.64
CA GLU A 77 47.20 -2.24 -43.37
C GLU A 77 46.13 -1.17 -43.02
N GLY A 78 45.64 -1.24 -41.78
CA GLY A 78 45.55 -0.02 -40.95
C GLY A 78 44.29 0.84 -41.04
N GLY A 79 43.11 0.26 -41.24
CA GLY A 79 41.82 0.98 -41.23
C GLY A 79 41.38 1.50 -39.85
N GLY A 80 42.13 2.42 -39.24
CA GLY A 80 41.68 3.17 -38.06
C GLY A 80 40.53 4.12 -38.40
N CYS A 81 39.58 4.29 -37.49
CA CYS A 81 38.47 5.23 -37.70
C CYS A 81 39.00 6.67 -37.84
N VAL A 82 38.54 7.38 -38.87
CA VAL A 82 39.00 8.75 -39.19
C VAL A 82 38.01 9.78 -38.60
N PRO A 83 38.43 10.60 -37.62
CA PRO A 83 37.58 11.62 -37.00
C PRO A 83 36.96 12.59 -38.01
N LYS A 84 35.64 12.80 -37.91
CA LYS A 84 34.91 13.79 -38.73
C LYS A 84 35.13 15.21 -38.21
N THR A 85 35.33 16.15 -39.13
CA THR A 85 35.40 17.58 -38.82
C THR A 85 34.00 18.19 -38.62
N CYS A 86 33.92 19.34 -37.94
CA CYS A 86 32.66 20.07 -37.73
C CYS A 86 31.87 20.34 -39.01
N ALA A 87 32.56 20.64 -40.12
CA ALA A 87 31.92 20.84 -41.42
C ALA A 87 31.27 19.56 -41.97
N GLN A 88 31.88 18.39 -41.75
CA GLN A 88 31.34 17.07 -42.11
C GLN A 88 30.24 16.60 -41.14
N LEU A 89 30.12 17.21 -39.96
CA LEU A 89 29.08 16.97 -38.96
C LEU A 89 27.95 18.03 -39.01
N THR A 90 28.06 19.03 -39.89
CA THR A 90 27.14 20.19 -40.02
C THR A 90 26.93 20.99 -38.72
N ALA A 91 27.94 20.98 -37.85
CA ALA A 91 27.97 21.66 -36.55
C ALA A 91 28.65 23.04 -36.63
N GLU A 92 28.08 24.01 -35.93
CA GLU A 92 28.46 25.44 -35.97
C GLU A 92 29.03 25.94 -34.64
N CYS A 93 28.67 25.31 -33.51
CA CYS A 93 29.27 25.54 -32.20
C CYS A 93 29.13 24.30 -31.27
N GLY A 94 29.88 24.28 -30.17
CA GLY A 94 29.87 23.21 -29.16
C GLY A 94 30.75 22.00 -29.47
N SER A 95 30.81 21.06 -28.53
CA SER A 95 31.51 19.77 -28.68
C SER A 95 30.59 18.73 -29.34
N VAL A 96 31.12 17.97 -30.29
CA VAL A 96 30.39 16.93 -31.05
C VAL A 96 31.20 15.63 -31.06
N PRO A 97 30.57 14.44 -30.95
CA PRO A 97 31.26 13.18 -31.21
C PRO A 97 31.84 13.13 -32.63
N ASP A 98 33.10 12.75 -32.77
CA ASP A 98 33.79 12.72 -34.07
C ASP A 98 33.42 11.51 -34.96
N GLY A 99 32.60 10.59 -34.45
CA GLY A 99 32.21 9.33 -35.09
C GLY A 99 33.18 8.16 -34.83
N CYS A 100 34.25 8.37 -34.07
CA CYS A 100 35.34 7.44 -33.81
C CYS A 100 35.64 7.24 -32.31
N GLY A 101 34.77 7.71 -31.43
CA GLY A 101 34.94 7.63 -29.98
C GLY A 101 35.72 8.80 -29.36
N GLY A 102 36.07 9.82 -30.15
CA GLY A 102 36.57 11.10 -29.68
C GLY A 102 35.52 12.21 -29.78
N LYS A 103 35.95 13.45 -29.54
CA LYS A 103 35.14 14.65 -29.74
C LYS A 103 35.90 15.70 -30.53
N VAL A 104 35.18 16.45 -31.36
CA VAL A 104 35.66 17.66 -32.03
C VAL A 104 34.94 18.87 -31.44
N ASP A 105 35.68 19.96 -31.22
CA ASP A 105 35.13 21.24 -30.77
C ASP A 105 34.89 22.15 -31.97
N CYS A 106 33.66 22.63 -32.11
CA CYS A 106 33.21 23.48 -33.20
C CYS A 106 33.13 24.97 -32.81
N GLY A 107 33.61 25.33 -31.62
CA GLY A 107 33.74 26.71 -31.17
C GLY A 107 32.46 27.29 -30.55
N THR A 108 32.40 28.61 -30.43
CA THR A 108 31.31 29.33 -29.76
C THR A 108 30.49 30.18 -30.73
N CYS A 109 29.18 30.23 -30.46
CA CYS A 109 28.22 31.00 -31.25
C CYS A 109 28.39 32.52 -30.98
N LYS A 110 27.82 33.38 -31.84
CA LYS A 110 27.99 34.84 -31.74
C LYS A 110 27.20 35.44 -30.56
N THR A 111 27.62 36.63 -30.11
CA THR A 111 26.99 37.35 -28.98
C THR A 111 25.47 37.46 -29.14
N GLY A 112 24.73 36.96 -28.15
CA GLY A 112 23.27 36.88 -28.19
C GLY A 112 22.69 35.57 -28.73
N GLN A 113 23.53 34.58 -29.07
CA GLN A 113 23.11 33.23 -29.47
C GLN A 113 23.69 32.16 -28.52
N LEU A 114 22.92 31.12 -28.28
CA LEU A 114 23.26 29.93 -27.51
C LEU A 114 23.53 28.74 -28.44
N CYS A 115 24.39 27.83 -28.01
CA CYS A 115 24.65 26.58 -28.71
C CYS A 115 23.50 25.58 -28.47
N GLY A 116 23.01 24.94 -29.53
CA GLY A 116 21.80 24.13 -29.48
C GLY A 116 20.52 24.94 -29.74
N GLY A 117 20.58 26.27 -29.62
CA GLY A 117 19.42 27.15 -29.80
C GLY A 117 18.90 27.26 -31.24
N GLY A 118 19.64 26.71 -32.22
CA GLY A 118 19.22 26.53 -33.62
C GLY A 118 19.00 25.06 -34.00
N GLY A 119 18.87 24.17 -33.02
CA GLY A 119 19.02 22.72 -33.18
C GLY A 119 20.41 22.24 -32.77
N ALA A 120 20.60 20.92 -32.68
CA ALA A 120 21.81 20.30 -32.14
C ALA A 120 23.10 20.87 -32.75
N ASN A 121 23.97 21.39 -31.90
CA ASN A 121 25.25 22.01 -32.23
C ASN A 121 25.19 23.17 -33.24
N LYS A 122 24.05 23.89 -33.30
CA LYS A 122 23.82 25.07 -34.14
C LYS A 122 23.54 26.34 -33.33
N CYS A 123 23.83 27.49 -33.94
CA CYS A 123 23.63 28.80 -33.32
C CYS A 123 22.14 29.19 -33.30
N GLY A 124 21.59 29.62 -32.16
CA GLY A 124 20.25 30.24 -32.15
C GLY A 124 19.86 30.86 -30.81
N THR A 125 18.64 31.38 -30.72
CA THR A 125 18.16 32.17 -29.57
C THR A 125 17.34 31.38 -28.56
N ASN A 126 16.95 30.14 -28.88
CA ASN A 126 16.11 29.33 -28.02
C ASN A 126 16.93 28.61 -26.94
N ALA A 127 16.35 28.38 -25.76
CA ALA A 127 16.92 27.48 -24.77
C ALA A 127 16.82 26.03 -25.25
N CYS A 128 17.90 25.26 -25.09
CA CYS A 128 17.96 23.84 -25.43
C CYS A 128 18.10 23.02 -24.15
N VAL A 129 17.43 21.87 -24.07
CA VAL A 129 17.43 20.97 -22.91
C VAL A 129 18.29 19.74 -23.22
N PRO A 130 19.47 19.56 -22.61
CA PRO A 130 20.34 18.42 -22.86
C PRO A 130 19.67 17.08 -22.55
N LYS A 131 19.84 16.10 -23.43
CA LYS A 131 19.44 14.71 -23.20
C LYS A 131 20.47 13.94 -22.40
N THR A 132 20.03 12.93 -21.67
CA THR A 132 20.90 11.97 -20.97
C THR A 132 21.24 10.76 -21.85
N CYS A 133 22.28 9.98 -21.48
CA CYS A 133 22.69 8.77 -22.20
C CYS A 133 21.55 7.77 -22.45
N ALA A 134 20.67 7.57 -21.47
CA ALA A 134 19.48 6.73 -21.60
C ALA A 134 18.48 7.28 -22.63
N GLN A 135 18.31 8.60 -22.71
CA GLN A 135 17.41 9.28 -23.65
C GLN A 135 17.95 9.35 -25.09
N VAL A 136 19.23 9.01 -25.31
CA VAL A 136 19.85 8.87 -26.64
C VAL A 136 20.20 7.42 -26.99
N GLY A 137 19.89 6.45 -26.11
CA GLY A 137 20.13 5.02 -26.33
C GLY A 137 21.60 4.60 -26.29
N ALA A 138 22.49 5.40 -25.70
CA ALA A 138 23.92 5.10 -25.60
C ALA A 138 24.25 4.45 -24.26
N SER A 139 24.84 3.24 -24.30
CA SER A 139 25.37 2.54 -23.12
C SER A 139 26.89 2.64 -22.97
N CYS A 140 27.57 3.29 -23.92
CA CYS A 140 28.99 3.62 -23.86
C CYS A 140 29.37 4.73 -24.86
N GLY A 141 30.58 5.28 -24.70
CA GLY A 141 31.19 6.22 -25.63
C GLY A 141 30.53 7.60 -25.65
N PHE A 142 30.97 8.46 -26.57
CA PHE A 142 30.45 9.82 -26.69
C PHE A 142 29.20 9.87 -27.57
N ALA A 143 28.10 10.39 -27.03
CA ALA A 143 26.90 10.76 -27.77
C ALA A 143 26.72 12.29 -27.76
N SER A 144 25.90 12.85 -28.66
CA SER A 144 25.48 14.26 -28.55
C SER A 144 24.30 14.36 -27.57
N ASP A 145 24.32 15.37 -26.69
CA ASP A 145 23.19 15.72 -25.84
C ASP A 145 21.98 16.31 -26.62
N GLY A 146 22.13 16.53 -27.94
CA GLY A 146 21.15 17.19 -28.78
C GLY A 146 21.18 18.72 -28.71
N CYS A 147 22.13 19.30 -27.97
CA CYS A 147 22.26 20.73 -27.72
C CYS A 147 23.67 21.23 -28.06
N ALA A 148 24.65 21.05 -27.17
CA ALA A 148 25.96 21.70 -27.24
C ALA A 148 27.13 20.78 -26.85
N THR A 149 26.85 19.58 -26.34
CA THR A 149 27.82 18.79 -25.57
C THR A 149 27.90 17.37 -26.09
N ALA A 150 29.13 16.85 -26.19
CA ALA A 150 29.36 15.42 -26.26
C ALA A 150 29.29 14.84 -24.83
N ILE A 151 28.24 14.09 -24.53
CA ILE A 151 28.07 13.37 -23.26
C ILE A 151 28.86 12.06 -23.29
N ASP A 152 29.65 11.82 -22.25
CA ASP A 152 30.37 10.55 -22.04
C ASP A 152 29.43 9.54 -21.38
N CYS A 153 29.05 8.50 -22.11
CA CYS A 153 28.19 7.43 -21.62
C CYS A 153 28.96 6.23 -21.06
N GLY A 154 30.28 6.39 -20.83
CA GLY A 154 31.12 5.45 -20.13
C GLY A 154 31.87 4.46 -21.02
N GLY A 155 32.74 3.67 -20.37
CA GLY A 155 33.47 2.57 -20.99
C GLY A 155 32.84 1.22 -20.64
N CYS A 156 32.88 0.28 -21.58
CA CYS A 156 32.43 -1.10 -21.35
C CYS A 156 33.39 -1.85 -20.42
N THR A 157 32.86 -2.76 -19.62
CA THR A 157 33.68 -3.71 -18.84
C THR A 157 34.35 -4.73 -19.77
N PRO A 158 35.68 -4.94 -19.69
CA PRO A 158 36.34 -5.98 -20.48
C PRO A 158 35.71 -7.36 -20.23
N PRO A 159 35.52 -8.19 -21.27
CA PRO A 159 36.04 -8.05 -22.63
C PRO A 159 35.15 -7.26 -23.61
N ALA A 160 34.04 -6.67 -23.16
CA ALA A 160 33.18 -5.88 -24.05
C ALA A 160 33.86 -4.58 -24.52
N GLN A 161 33.60 -4.21 -25.76
CA GLN A 161 34.06 -2.98 -26.40
C GLN A 161 32.86 -2.13 -26.84
N CYS A 162 33.03 -0.82 -26.88
CA CYS A 162 31.98 0.08 -27.34
C CYS A 162 31.86 0.00 -28.86
N GLY A 163 30.67 -0.30 -29.36
CA GLY A 163 30.45 -0.69 -30.76
C GLY A 163 30.53 -2.21 -31.02
N GLY A 164 30.85 -3.02 -30.00
CA GLY A 164 31.17 -4.45 -30.17
C GLY A 164 29.99 -5.37 -30.50
N THR A 165 28.75 -4.85 -30.50
CA THR A 165 27.57 -5.53 -31.08
C THR A 165 27.41 -5.33 -32.59
N GLY A 166 28.18 -4.40 -33.17
CA GLY A 166 27.94 -3.86 -34.52
C GLY A 166 27.03 -2.62 -34.53
N LYS A 167 26.47 -2.19 -33.39
CA LYS A 167 25.74 -0.91 -33.27
C LYS A 167 26.59 0.15 -32.57
N LEU A 168 26.53 1.39 -33.06
CA LEU A 168 27.23 2.54 -32.47
C LEU A 168 26.76 2.79 -31.02
N ASN A 169 27.70 3.08 -30.12
CA ASN A 169 27.48 3.40 -28.70
C ASN A 169 26.76 2.32 -27.86
N GLU A 170 26.84 1.05 -28.28
CA GLU A 170 26.35 -0.13 -27.53
C GLU A 170 27.53 -1.02 -27.10
N CYS A 171 27.57 -1.45 -25.84
CA CYS A 171 28.59 -2.41 -25.37
C CYS A 171 28.34 -3.83 -25.88
N GLY A 172 29.37 -4.46 -26.44
CA GLY A 172 29.31 -5.88 -26.82
C GLY A 172 30.67 -6.51 -27.09
N CYS A 173 30.68 -7.81 -27.39
CA CYS A 173 31.87 -8.54 -27.82
C CYS A 173 31.44 -9.61 -28.84
N GLN A 174 32.23 -9.83 -29.89
CA GLN A 174 31.97 -10.86 -30.90
C GLN A 174 32.87 -12.10 -30.65
N PRO A 175 32.31 -13.25 -30.24
CA PRO A 175 33.06 -14.48 -30.02
C PRO A 175 33.84 -14.93 -31.25
N LYS A 176 35.16 -15.09 -31.12
CA LYS A 176 36.01 -15.58 -32.22
C LYS A 176 35.75 -17.07 -32.46
N SER A 177 35.74 -17.48 -33.71
CA SER A 177 35.74 -18.91 -34.08
C SER A 177 37.14 -19.51 -33.97
N CYS A 178 37.23 -20.85 -33.85
CA CYS A 178 38.50 -21.59 -33.80
C CYS A 178 39.43 -21.24 -34.97
N ALA A 179 38.87 -21.06 -36.18
CA ALA A 179 39.62 -20.64 -37.36
C ALA A 179 40.18 -19.21 -37.25
N GLN A 180 39.42 -18.27 -36.67
CA GLN A 180 39.88 -16.90 -36.41
C GLN A 180 40.87 -16.80 -35.24
N LEU A 181 40.89 -17.81 -34.36
CA LEU A 181 41.88 -17.98 -33.28
C LEU A 181 43.13 -18.75 -33.75
N GLY A 182 43.12 -19.32 -34.96
CA GLY A 182 44.25 -20.06 -35.53
C GLY A 182 44.49 -21.44 -34.88
N VAL A 183 43.46 -22.04 -34.25
CA VAL A 183 43.56 -23.32 -33.52
C VAL A 183 42.70 -24.41 -34.14
N THR A 184 43.10 -25.68 -33.96
CA THR A 184 42.44 -26.84 -34.60
C THR A 184 41.91 -27.88 -33.62
N CYS A 185 42.12 -27.72 -32.31
CA CYS A 185 41.67 -28.67 -31.30
C CYS A 185 41.67 -28.10 -29.87
N GLY A 186 40.97 -28.79 -28.97
CA GLY A 186 40.95 -28.49 -27.55
C GLY A 186 40.13 -27.26 -27.17
N THR A 187 40.06 -26.98 -25.87
CA THR A 187 39.27 -25.86 -25.33
C THR A 187 40.11 -24.58 -25.21
N VAL A 188 39.61 -23.49 -25.78
CA VAL A 188 40.25 -22.16 -25.80
C VAL A 188 39.26 -21.06 -25.43
N PRO A 189 39.70 -19.94 -24.79
CA PRO A 189 38.84 -18.77 -24.64
C PRO A 189 38.43 -18.19 -26.00
N ASP A 190 37.18 -17.77 -26.14
CA ASP A 190 36.64 -17.19 -27.39
C ASP A 190 36.97 -15.69 -27.59
N GLY A 191 37.64 -15.09 -26.60
CA GLY A 191 37.95 -13.65 -26.53
C GLY A 191 36.85 -12.80 -25.88
N CYS A 192 35.69 -13.38 -25.57
CA CYS A 192 34.54 -12.72 -24.95
C CYS A 192 34.17 -13.29 -23.57
N GLY A 193 35.03 -14.13 -22.99
CA GLY A 193 34.91 -14.65 -21.63
C GLY A 193 34.32 -16.06 -21.54
N ALA A 194 33.84 -16.63 -22.65
CA ALA A 194 33.44 -18.03 -22.72
C ALA A 194 34.60 -18.90 -23.23
N VAL A 195 34.48 -20.22 -23.03
CA VAL A 195 35.43 -21.21 -23.51
C VAL A 195 34.78 -22.02 -24.64
N LYS A 196 35.44 -22.06 -25.79
CA LYS A 196 34.99 -22.75 -27.00
C LYS A 196 35.80 -24.02 -27.19
N ASP A 197 35.12 -25.13 -27.42
CA ASP A 197 35.76 -26.39 -27.80
C ASP A 197 35.99 -26.41 -29.32
N CYS A 198 37.24 -26.61 -29.71
CA CYS A 198 37.68 -26.73 -31.10
C CYS A 198 37.89 -28.19 -31.52
N GLY A 199 37.55 -29.17 -30.67
CA GLY A 199 37.43 -30.58 -31.02
C GLY A 199 38.67 -31.43 -30.77
N SER A 200 38.57 -32.71 -31.16
CA SER A 200 39.61 -33.73 -30.95
C SER A 200 40.44 -33.98 -32.21
N CYS A 201 41.71 -34.33 -32.03
CA CYS A 201 42.62 -34.62 -33.15
C CYS A 201 42.33 -35.98 -33.82
N PRO A 202 42.70 -36.15 -35.11
CA PRO A 202 42.66 -37.44 -35.79
C PRO A 202 43.52 -38.51 -35.10
N SER A 203 43.19 -39.79 -35.35
CA SER A 203 43.90 -40.94 -34.80
C SER A 203 45.42 -40.86 -35.02
N GLY A 204 46.19 -41.06 -33.95
CA GLY A 204 47.66 -40.95 -33.96
C GLY A 204 48.23 -39.56 -33.67
N GLN A 205 47.39 -38.54 -33.41
CA GLN A 205 47.83 -37.18 -33.05
C GLN A 205 47.31 -36.76 -31.67
N THR A 206 48.06 -35.90 -31.00
CA THR A 206 47.70 -35.28 -29.70
C THR A 206 47.46 -33.79 -29.89
N CYS A 207 46.47 -33.22 -29.20
CA CYS A 207 46.24 -31.78 -29.24
C CYS A 207 47.33 -31.02 -28.47
N GLY A 208 47.84 -29.94 -29.06
CA GLY A 208 49.08 -29.29 -28.65
C GLY A 208 50.36 -29.92 -29.23
N GLY A 209 50.24 -31.10 -29.85
CA GLY A 209 51.35 -31.86 -30.43
C GLY A 209 51.91 -31.30 -31.75
N GLY A 210 51.25 -30.28 -32.32
CA GLY A 210 51.71 -29.50 -33.49
C GLY A 210 52.10 -28.06 -33.16
N GLY A 211 52.13 -27.69 -31.88
CA GLY A 211 52.09 -26.31 -31.40
C GLY A 211 50.81 -26.05 -30.58
N PRO A 212 50.72 -24.94 -29.82
CA PRO A 212 49.62 -24.72 -28.88
C PRO A 212 48.24 -24.86 -29.52
N ASN A 213 47.41 -25.76 -28.99
CA ASN A 213 46.06 -26.06 -29.51
C ASN A 213 45.99 -26.45 -31.01
N LEU A 214 47.11 -26.99 -31.52
CA LEU A 214 47.23 -27.56 -32.87
C LEU A 214 47.49 -29.07 -32.79
N CYS A 215 46.90 -29.82 -33.71
CA CYS A 215 47.09 -31.26 -33.81
C CYS A 215 48.48 -31.62 -34.37
N GLY A 216 49.13 -32.61 -33.76
CA GLY A 216 50.37 -33.17 -34.27
C GLY A 216 50.82 -34.41 -33.51
N THR A 217 51.91 -35.03 -33.95
CA THR A 217 52.41 -36.30 -33.37
C THR A 217 53.32 -36.12 -32.15
N GLY A 218 53.57 -34.88 -31.70
CA GLY A 218 54.31 -34.60 -30.48
C GLY A 218 53.47 -34.84 -29.21
N ALA A 219 54.14 -35.19 -28.11
CA ALA A 219 53.50 -35.23 -26.79
C ALA A 219 53.36 -33.81 -26.23
N CYS A 220 52.13 -33.38 -25.90
CA CYS A 220 51.91 -32.07 -25.32
C CYS A 220 52.18 -32.05 -23.80
N THR A 221 52.76 -30.95 -23.31
CA THR A 221 52.97 -30.68 -21.88
C THR A 221 52.23 -29.40 -21.52
N ALA A 222 51.20 -29.53 -20.68
CA ALA A 222 50.34 -28.42 -20.28
C ALA A 222 51.12 -27.37 -19.50
N LYS A 223 50.95 -26.09 -19.85
CA LYS A 223 51.59 -24.96 -19.16
C LYS A 223 50.75 -24.47 -17.98
N THR A 224 51.41 -24.00 -16.94
CA THR A 224 50.75 -23.32 -15.80
C THR A 224 50.53 -21.83 -16.09
N CYS A 225 49.61 -21.18 -15.38
CA CYS A 225 49.38 -19.73 -15.42
C CYS A 225 50.67 -18.89 -15.32
N SER A 226 51.55 -19.28 -14.39
CA SER A 226 52.88 -18.66 -14.19
C SER A 226 53.84 -18.83 -15.38
N GLN A 227 53.71 -19.90 -16.17
CA GLN A 227 54.47 -20.12 -17.41
C GLN A 227 53.83 -19.44 -18.63
N LEU A 228 52.57 -19.02 -18.52
CA LEU A 228 51.83 -18.27 -19.53
C LEU A 228 51.86 -16.75 -19.29
N GLY A 229 52.31 -16.29 -18.11
CA GLY A 229 52.32 -14.88 -17.72
C GLY A 229 50.94 -14.33 -17.31
N ALA A 230 49.98 -15.23 -17.06
CA ALA A 230 48.62 -14.89 -16.64
C ALA A 230 48.50 -14.87 -15.11
N SER A 231 47.88 -13.83 -14.57
CA SER A 231 47.57 -13.67 -13.14
C SER A 231 46.07 -13.69 -12.83
N CYS A 232 45.22 -13.81 -13.85
CA CYS A 232 43.77 -13.86 -13.70
C CYS A 232 43.06 -14.42 -14.96
N GLY A 233 41.84 -14.93 -14.76
CA GLY A 233 40.92 -15.35 -15.81
C GLY A 233 41.31 -16.63 -16.58
N PRO A 234 40.42 -17.11 -17.45
CA PRO A 234 40.65 -18.32 -18.25
C PRO A 234 41.69 -18.08 -19.36
N ILE A 235 42.59 -19.04 -19.54
CA ILE A 235 43.58 -19.12 -20.62
C ILE A 235 43.79 -20.59 -21.01
N SER A 236 44.15 -20.91 -22.26
CA SER A 236 44.39 -22.32 -22.64
C SER A 236 45.76 -22.81 -22.19
N ASP A 237 45.85 -24.06 -21.73
CA ASP A 237 47.09 -24.71 -21.27
C ASP A 237 48.09 -25.02 -22.40
N GLY A 238 47.70 -24.73 -23.65
CA GLY A 238 48.44 -25.03 -24.88
C GLY A 238 48.25 -26.47 -25.38
N CYS A 239 47.58 -27.32 -24.59
CA CYS A 239 47.25 -28.68 -24.97
C CYS A 239 45.77 -28.79 -25.34
N SER A 240 44.88 -28.91 -24.35
CA SER A 240 43.46 -29.22 -24.59
C SER A 240 42.49 -28.64 -23.56
N LYS A 241 42.99 -27.98 -22.51
CA LYS A 241 42.17 -27.45 -21.42
C LYS A 241 42.34 -25.95 -21.26
N ALA A 242 41.25 -25.21 -21.15
CA ALA A 242 41.26 -23.94 -20.45
C ALA A 242 41.58 -24.15 -18.97
N ILE A 243 42.48 -23.35 -18.42
CA ILE A 243 42.79 -23.22 -17.00
C ILE A 243 42.42 -21.81 -16.55
N ASP A 244 41.81 -21.69 -15.37
CA ASP A 244 41.53 -20.39 -14.75
C ASP A 244 42.71 -19.97 -13.86
N CYS A 245 43.22 -18.77 -14.09
CA CYS A 245 44.32 -18.17 -13.34
C CYS A 245 43.87 -17.29 -12.17
N GLY A 246 42.56 -17.25 -11.87
CA GLY A 246 41.99 -16.66 -10.67
C GLY A 246 41.41 -15.26 -10.87
N THR A 247 41.02 -14.61 -9.78
CA THR A 247 40.38 -13.29 -9.79
C THR A 247 41.27 -12.21 -9.16
N CYS A 248 41.17 -10.99 -9.68
CA CYS A 248 41.90 -9.83 -9.15
C CYS A 248 41.27 -9.34 -7.84
N LYS A 249 42.10 -8.77 -6.96
CA LYS A 249 41.63 -8.10 -5.74
C LYS A 249 41.29 -6.65 -6.06
N ALA A 250 40.09 -6.20 -5.69
CA ALA A 250 39.68 -4.81 -5.86
C ALA A 250 40.71 -3.82 -5.26
N PRO A 251 41.02 -2.69 -5.94
CA PRO A 251 40.34 -2.17 -7.14
C PRO A 251 40.80 -2.75 -8.49
N ASP A 252 41.76 -3.69 -8.52
CA ASP A 252 42.27 -4.22 -9.78
C ASP A 252 41.25 -5.09 -10.53
N SER A 253 41.29 -5.00 -11.86
CA SER A 253 40.46 -5.76 -12.80
C SER A 253 41.32 -6.58 -13.76
N CYS A 254 40.80 -7.70 -14.27
CA CYS A 254 41.55 -8.56 -15.17
C CYS A 254 41.61 -7.94 -16.58
N GLY A 255 42.81 -7.70 -17.09
CA GLY A 255 43.05 -6.86 -18.28
C GLY A 255 43.34 -5.40 -17.96
N GLY A 256 43.02 -4.92 -16.75
CA GLY A 256 43.04 -3.50 -16.37
C GLY A 256 44.43 -2.84 -16.31
N ALA A 257 45.49 -3.62 -16.45
CA ALA A 257 46.87 -3.16 -16.66
C ALA A 257 47.20 -2.82 -18.14
N GLY A 258 46.22 -2.89 -19.04
CA GLY A 258 46.43 -2.75 -20.50
C GLY A 258 47.05 -3.99 -21.15
N LYS A 259 46.92 -5.17 -20.51
CA LYS A 259 47.41 -6.46 -20.99
C LYS A 259 46.47 -7.58 -20.55
N ASP A 260 46.07 -8.43 -21.50
CA ASP A 260 45.16 -9.55 -21.28
C ASP A 260 45.66 -10.50 -20.17
N ASN A 261 44.72 -11.06 -19.40
CA ASN A 261 44.97 -11.97 -18.28
C ASN A 261 45.92 -11.44 -17.18
N GLN A 262 46.15 -10.12 -17.08
CA GLN A 262 46.92 -9.49 -16.00
C GLN A 262 46.08 -8.50 -15.18
N CYS A 263 46.22 -8.53 -13.86
CA CYS A 263 45.50 -7.63 -12.96
C CYS A 263 46.08 -6.21 -13.00
N GLY A 264 45.21 -5.20 -13.03
CA GLY A 264 45.59 -3.80 -12.81
C GLY A 264 44.40 -2.84 -12.84
N CYS A 265 44.70 -1.56 -12.71
CA CYS A 265 43.72 -0.47 -12.71
C CYS A 265 44.26 0.73 -13.49
N THR A 266 43.39 1.41 -14.24
CA THR A 266 43.70 2.64 -15.01
C THR A 266 43.01 3.84 -14.38
N SER A 267 43.78 4.80 -13.87
CA SER A 267 43.28 5.94 -13.10
C SER A 267 42.81 7.12 -13.98
N LYS A 268 41.76 7.80 -13.53
CA LYS A 268 41.25 9.04 -14.16
C LYS A 268 41.98 10.29 -13.62
N THR A 269 41.95 11.38 -14.38
CA THR A 269 42.38 12.72 -13.95
C THR A 269 41.22 13.55 -13.38
N CYS A 270 41.49 14.58 -12.58
CA CYS A 270 40.48 15.51 -12.05
C CYS A 270 39.52 16.04 -13.13
N SER A 271 40.05 16.41 -14.30
CA SER A 271 39.30 16.86 -15.48
C SER A 271 38.42 15.76 -16.13
N GLN A 272 38.77 14.48 -15.98
CA GLN A 272 37.93 13.33 -16.41
C GLN A 272 36.94 12.88 -15.33
N LEU A 273 37.02 13.46 -14.12
CA LEU A 273 36.10 13.26 -13.01
C LEU A 273 35.17 14.46 -12.80
N SER A 274 35.31 15.50 -13.64
CA SER A 274 34.62 16.80 -13.50
C SER A 274 34.81 17.45 -12.12
N ALA A 275 35.95 17.20 -11.47
CA ALA A 275 36.29 17.71 -10.14
C ALA A 275 37.26 18.89 -10.24
N THR A 276 36.92 20.00 -9.56
CA THR A 276 37.72 21.24 -9.51
C THR A 276 38.26 21.56 -8.12
N CYS A 277 37.96 20.71 -7.13
CA CYS A 277 38.44 20.82 -5.76
C CYS A 277 38.33 19.49 -5.01
N GLY A 278 39.01 19.39 -3.86
CA GLY A 278 38.85 18.28 -2.92
C GLY A 278 39.60 17.00 -3.28
N GLN A 279 39.52 16.00 -2.40
CA GLN A 279 40.19 14.72 -2.56
C GLN A 279 39.25 13.66 -3.11
N VAL A 280 39.54 13.17 -4.32
CA VAL A 280 38.63 12.36 -5.13
C VAL A 280 39.27 11.01 -5.44
N ASN A 281 38.53 9.92 -5.31
CA ASN A 281 39.01 8.61 -5.77
C ASN A 281 38.90 8.54 -7.31
N ASN A 282 40.01 8.24 -7.98
CA ASN A 282 40.11 8.23 -9.44
C ASN A 282 39.88 6.86 -10.10
N GLY A 283 39.40 5.88 -9.33
CA GLY A 283 39.25 4.47 -9.70
C GLY A 283 40.33 3.58 -9.08
N CYS A 284 41.54 4.11 -8.86
CA CYS A 284 42.69 3.34 -8.35
C CYS A 284 43.30 3.94 -7.08
N THR A 285 43.35 5.28 -6.98
CA THR A 285 43.91 6.03 -5.84
C THR A 285 43.10 7.29 -5.56
N THR A 286 43.26 7.87 -4.37
CA THR A 286 42.82 9.25 -4.12
C THR A 286 43.77 10.24 -4.80
N VAL A 287 43.22 11.26 -5.46
CA VAL A 287 43.94 12.39 -6.05
C VAL A 287 43.35 13.70 -5.52
N ASP A 288 44.19 14.70 -5.26
CA ASP A 288 43.76 16.03 -4.84
C ASP A 288 43.53 16.92 -6.06
N CYS A 289 42.35 17.52 -6.15
CA CYS A 289 41.93 18.38 -7.26
C CYS A 289 41.89 19.87 -6.89
N GLY A 290 42.39 20.25 -5.70
CA GLY A 290 42.66 21.65 -5.33
C GLY A 290 41.64 22.31 -4.39
N THR A 291 41.72 23.64 -4.28
CA THR A 291 40.93 24.47 -3.35
C THR A 291 40.27 25.64 -4.09
N CYS A 292 39.06 26.00 -3.65
CA CYS A 292 38.24 27.04 -4.28
C CYS A 292 38.69 28.48 -3.99
N GLY A 293 38.09 29.46 -4.67
CA GLY A 293 38.38 30.88 -4.51
C GLY A 293 37.86 31.48 -3.19
N THR A 294 38.27 32.70 -2.89
CA THR A 294 37.79 33.44 -1.71
C THR A 294 36.29 33.74 -1.82
N GLY A 295 35.46 33.07 -1.03
CA GLY A 295 33.99 33.16 -1.07
C GLY A 295 33.30 31.90 -1.60
N GLU A 296 34.06 30.88 -2.00
CA GLU A 296 33.55 29.60 -2.47
C GLU A 296 34.01 28.45 -1.56
N THR A 297 33.17 27.44 -1.39
CA THR A 297 33.53 26.17 -0.75
C THR A 297 33.47 25.04 -1.77
N CYS A 298 34.27 24.00 -1.57
CA CYS A 298 34.09 22.77 -2.32
C CYS A 298 32.73 22.16 -1.99
N GLU A 299 32.03 21.65 -3.00
CA GLU A 299 30.63 21.18 -2.97
C GLU A 299 29.59 22.30 -2.70
N GLY A 300 30.01 23.57 -2.61
CA GLY A 300 29.13 24.68 -2.20
C GLY A 300 27.99 24.98 -3.17
N GLY A 301 28.13 24.61 -4.45
CA GLY A 301 27.05 24.70 -5.45
C GLY A 301 26.08 23.51 -5.46
N GLY A 302 26.14 22.60 -4.47
CA GLY A 302 25.34 21.36 -4.45
C GLY A 302 25.86 20.26 -5.39
N VAL A 303 26.98 20.49 -6.09
CA VAL A 303 27.60 19.52 -7.01
C VAL A 303 28.92 19.03 -6.44
N LYS A 304 29.07 17.70 -6.34
CA LYS A 304 30.18 17.06 -5.62
C LYS A 304 31.55 17.34 -6.27
N ASN A 305 32.54 17.65 -5.44
CA ASN A 305 33.92 18.04 -5.85
C ASN A 305 34.01 19.27 -6.79
N GLN A 306 33.01 20.16 -6.80
CA GLN A 306 33.03 21.42 -7.58
C GLN A 306 32.92 22.65 -6.67
N CYS A 307 33.49 23.77 -7.10
CA CYS A 307 33.46 25.02 -6.33
C CYS A 307 32.13 25.76 -6.49
N GLY A 308 31.62 26.36 -5.40
CA GLY A 308 30.46 27.25 -5.43
C GLY A 308 30.18 27.89 -4.07
N CYS A 309 29.18 28.78 -4.02
CA CYS A 309 28.79 29.47 -2.79
C CYS A 309 27.66 28.70 -2.07
N LYS A 310 27.97 28.04 -0.94
CA LYS A 310 26.94 27.43 -0.10
C LYS A 310 26.06 28.52 0.53
N CYS A 311 24.77 28.50 0.22
CA CYS A 311 23.80 29.54 0.54
C CYS A 311 22.55 28.99 1.27
N ASP A 312 22.77 28.17 2.30
CA ASP A 312 21.72 27.73 3.23
C ASP A 312 21.42 28.86 4.23
N LEU A 313 20.46 29.73 3.91
CA LEU A 313 19.81 30.58 4.93
C LEU A 313 18.56 29.86 5.44
N PRO A 314 18.36 29.72 6.77
CA PRO A 314 17.18 29.07 7.36
C PRO A 314 15.86 29.60 6.78
N HIS A 315 15.02 28.65 6.35
CA HIS A 315 13.66 28.88 5.84
C HIS A 315 13.53 29.92 4.72
N ALA A 316 14.61 30.20 4.00
CA ALA A 316 14.68 31.21 2.94
C ALA A 316 15.00 30.61 1.57
N THR A 317 14.43 31.19 0.52
CA THR A 317 14.98 31.05 -0.83
C THR A 317 16.09 32.09 -1.01
N THR A 318 17.26 31.64 -1.46
CA THR A 318 18.48 32.45 -1.51
C THR A 318 18.93 32.68 -2.95
N THR A 319 19.63 33.80 -3.15
CA THR A 319 20.30 34.13 -4.42
C THR A 319 21.73 34.54 -4.14
N CYS A 320 22.66 34.16 -5.03
CA CYS A 320 24.06 34.61 -4.95
C CYS A 320 24.26 35.77 -5.92
N ALA A 321 24.55 36.95 -5.37
CA ALA A 321 24.83 38.17 -6.14
C ALA A 321 26.22 38.69 -5.79
N GLY A 322 27.16 38.63 -6.74
CA GLY A 322 28.52 39.17 -6.56
C GLY A 322 29.35 38.47 -5.48
N GLY A 323 29.14 37.17 -5.25
CA GLY A 323 29.87 36.40 -4.23
C GLY A 323 29.40 36.63 -2.80
N LYS A 324 28.18 37.16 -2.62
CA LYS A 324 27.49 37.24 -1.32
C LYS A 324 26.12 36.59 -1.42
N CYS A 325 25.67 36.01 -0.32
CA CYS A 325 24.32 35.48 -0.20
C CYS A 325 23.32 36.62 0.06
N SER A 326 22.15 36.57 -0.58
CA SER A 326 21.05 37.50 -0.35
C SER A 326 19.72 36.75 -0.29
N LEU A 327 18.90 37.06 0.72
CA LEU A 327 17.51 36.65 0.83
C LEU A 327 16.73 37.09 -0.42
N ALA A 328 16.07 36.15 -1.10
CA ALA A 328 15.24 36.43 -2.27
C ALA A 328 13.75 36.47 -1.91
N ALA A 329 13.29 35.50 -1.10
CA ALA A 329 11.99 35.46 -0.44
C ALA A 329 11.99 34.41 0.67
N CYS A 330 11.21 34.61 1.74
CA CYS A 330 10.96 33.58 2.74
C CYS A 330 10.17 32.40 2.15
N THR A 331 10.35 31.21 2.73
CA THR A 331 9.50 30.05 2.46
C THR A 331 8.08 30.35 2.95
N ALA A 332 7.07 29.86 2.24
CA ALA A 332 5.67 30.13 2.59
C ALA A 332 5.38 29.75 4.05
N GLY A 333 4.92 30.72 4.84
CA GLY A 333 4.65 30.57 6.26
C GLY A 333 5.78 30.99 7.22
N TRP A 334 6.94 31.38 6.71
CA TRP A 334 8.03 31.95 7.50
C TRP A 334 8.20 33.45 7.23
N GLY A 335 8.64 34.20 8.23
CA GLY A 335 8.86 35.64 8.17
C GLY A 335 10.26 36.03 8.63
N ASP A 336 10.83 37.01 7.93
CA ASP A 336 11.92 37.87 8.38
C ASP A 336 11.29 38.97 9.26
N CYS A 337 11.42 38.84 10.58
CA CYS A 337 10.73 39.70 11.55
C CYS A 337 11.66 40.64 12.32
N ASP A 338 12.98 40.40 12.32
CA ASP A 338 13.99 41.36 12.79
C ASP A 338 14.60 42.24 11.68
N SER A 339 14.33 41.93 10.40
CA SER A 339 14.82 42.62 9.19
C SER A 339 16.32 42.44 8.91
N ASP A 340 16.99 41.44 9.49
CA ASP A 340 18.36 41.05 9.15
C ASP A 340 18.42 39.86 8.19
N ALA A 341 18.33 40.19 6.89
CA ALA A 341 18.48 39.26 5.76
C ALA A 341 19.82 38.49 5.69
N THR A 342 20.72 38.62 6.68
CA THR A 342 21.89 37.74 6.85
C THR A 342 21.63 36.51 7.74
N ASN A 343 20.55 36.49 8.54
CA ASN A 343 20.24 35.40 9.45
C ASN A 343 19.20 34.38 8.90
N GLY A 344 18.29 34.80 8.02
CA GLY A 344 17.35 33.92 7.30
C GLY A 344 15.92 34.47 7.23
N CYS A 345 14.95 33.59 7.47
CA CYS A 345 13.61 33.96 7.91
C CYS A 345 13.32 33.16 9.18
N GLU A 346 13.37 33.83 10.32
CA GLU A 346 13.62 33.24 11.64
C GLU A 346 12.34 32.89 12.41
N VAL A 347 11.18 33.40 11.98
CA VAL A 347 9.89 33.18 12.67
C VAL A 347 8.92 32.34 11.83
N ASP A 348 8.46 31.21 12.37
CA ASP A 348 7.34 30.45 11.81
C ASP A 348 6.02 31.16 12.12
N LEU A 349 5.46 31.83 11.12
CA LEU A 349 4.19 32.54 11.20
C LEU A 349 2.99 31.58 11.33
N ASN A 350 3.18 30.26 11.17
CA ASN A 350 2.12 29.26 11.33
C ASN A 350 1.91 28.82 12.78
N THR A 351 2.93 28.93 13.63
CA THR A 351 2.92 28.38 15.00
C THR A 351 3.35 29.38 16.07
N THR A 352 4.10 30.45 15.72
CA THR A 352 4.59 31.43 16.69
C THR A 352 3.46 32.32 17.21
N LEU A 353 3.06 32.11 18.46
CA LEU A 353 1.91 32.76 19.10
C LEU A 353 1.98 34.30 19.12
N THR A 354 3.19 34.88 19.08
CA THR A 354 3.46 36.32 19.09
C THR A 354 3.58 36.95 17.70
N SER A 355 3.53 36.15 16.62
CA SER A 355 3.71 36.60 15.23
C SER A 355 2.85 35.76 14.27
N CYS A 356 1.61 35.49 14.66
CA CYS A 356 0.75 34.58 13.95
C CYS A 356 0.21 35.22 12.66
N GLY A 357 0.50 34.59 11.50
CA GLY A 357 0.15 35.11 10.17
C GLY A 357 1.03 36.29 9.70
N THR A 358 1.39 37.20 10.60
CA THR A 358 2.33 38.32 10.35
C THR A 358 3.18 38.64 11.58
N CYS A 359 4.42 39.08 11.35
CA CYS A 359 5.37 39.51 12.38
C CYS A 359 4.74 40.46 13.41
N GLY A 360 4.98 40.19 14.70
CA GLY A 360 4.47 40.98 15.83
C GLY A 360 2.96 40.89 16.10
N THR A 361 2.22 40.06 15.35
CA THR A 361 0.77 39.87 15.54
C THR A 361 0.51 38.76 16.56
N GLY A 362 0.39 39.12 17.83
CA GLY A 362 0.11 38.18 18.93
C GLY A 362 -1.36 37.80 19.06
N CYS A 363 -1.65 36.54 19.38
CA CYS A 363 -3.01 36.03 19.62
C CYS A 363 -3.41 36.11 21.10
N SER A 364 -4.64 36.53 21.40
CA SER A 364 -5.23 36.49 22.75
C SER A 364 -6.76 36.37 22.67
N PHE A 365 -7.35 35.50 23.49
CA PHE A 365 -8.81 35.31 23.62
C PHE A 365 -9.24 35.43 25.09
N ALA A 366 -10.51 35.73 25.36
CA ALA A 366 -11.02 35.84 26.73
C ALA A 366 -11.38 34.46 27.30
N ASN A 367 -10.97 34.20 28.54
CA ASN A 367 -11.17 32.93 29.27
C ASN A 367 -10.72 31.68 28.47
N ALA A 368 -9.69 31.82 27.63
CA ALA A 368 -9.25 30.77 26.71
C ALA A 368 -7.77 30.87 26.36
N THR A 369 -7.14 29.71 26.20
CA THR A 369 -5.78 29.57 25.68
C THR A 369 -5.77 29.82 24.17
N ALA A 370 -4.93 30.75 23.72
CA ALA A 370 -4.73 31.05 22.31
C ALA A 370 -3.64 30.16 21.70
N GLN A 371 -3.84 29.73 20.44
CA GLN A 371 -2.86 29.02 19.62
C GLN A 371 -2.75 29.70 18.26
N CYS A 372 -1.56 29.62 17.64
CA CYS A 372 -1.41 29.88 16.21
C CYS A 372 -1.49 28.55 15.44
N ALA A 373 -2.30 28.51 14.38
CA ALA A 373 -2.37 27.36 13.48
C ALA A 373 -2.53 27.84 12.03
N ALA A 374 -1.63 27.41 11.14
CA ALA A 374 -1.64 27.72 9.71
C ALA A 374 -1.82 29.22 9.40
N GLY A 375 -1.15 30.08 10.17
CA GLY A 375 -1.13 31.53 9.98
C GLY A 375 -2.37 32.25 10.52
N LYS A 376 -3.14 31.61 11.40
CA LYS A 376 -4.34 32.19 12.02
C LYS A 376 -4.36 31.95 13.52
N CYS A 377 -4.76 32.97 14.26
CA CYS A 377 -5.12 32.81 15.67
C CYS A 377 -6.35 31.92 15.77
N VAL A 378 -6.24 30.84 16.54
CA VAL A 378 -7.32 29.89 16.84
C VAL A 378 -7.46 29.71 18.35
N LEU A 379 -8.70 29.60 18.80
CA LEU A 379 -9.01 29.27 20.18
C LEU A 379 -8.62 27.80 20.41
N ALA A 380 -7.64 27.54 21.28
CA ALA A 380 -7.07 26.21 21.48
C ALA A 380 -7.91 25.38 22.45
N SER A 381 -8.24 25.99 23.58
CA SER A 381 -9.06 25.42 24.65
C SER A 381 -9.56 26.53 25.56
N CYS A 382 -10.80 26.43 26.02
CA CYS A 382 -11.31 27.28 27.10
C CYS A 382 -10.60 27.00 28.43
N ASP A 383 -10.55 28.02 29.29
CA ASP A 383 -10.13 27.87 30.67
C ASP A 383 -11.14 27.00 31.44
N ALA A 384 -10.67 26.36 32.51
CA ALA A 384 -11.47 25.35 33.22
C ALA A 384 -12.82 25.90 33.69
N ASN A 385 -13.90 25.21 33.33
CA ASN A 385 -15.32 25.55 33.57
C ASN A 385 -15.91 26.68 32.70
N TYR A 386 -15.17 27.17 31.70
CA TYR A 386 -15.71 28.02 30.64
C TYR A 386 -15.89 27.23 29.34
N ALA A 387 -16.79 27.70 28.48
CA ALA A 387 -16.95 27.18 27.12
C ALA A 387 -17.34 28.28 26.15
N ASP A 388 -16.89 28.12 24.89
CA ASP A 388 -17.35 28.82 23.69
C ASP A 388 -18.68 28.19 23.26
N CYS A 389 -19.78 28.92 23.44
CA CYS A 389 -21.14 28.43 23.23
C CYS A 389 -21.85 29.05 22.01
N ASN A 390 -21.48 30.28 21.64
CA ASN A 390 -21.91 30.94 20.41
C ASN A 390 -21.15 30.43 19.16
N LYS A 391 -19.96 29.85 19.31
CA LYS A 391 -19.01 29.42 18.26
C LYS A 391 -18.44 30.58 17.45
N ASP A 392 -18.26 31.74 18.08
CA ASP A 392 -17.55 32.89 17.55
C ASP A 392 -16.19 33.06 18.27
N PRO A 393 -15.06 32.72 17.62
CA PRO A 393 -13.74 32.89 18.21
C PRO A 393 -13.38 34.35 18.55
N ALA A 394 -14.21 35.35 18.20
CA ALA A 394 -13.94 36.75 18.46
C ALA A 394 -14.18 37.21 19.91
N ASP A 395 -15.10 36.59 20.67
CA ASP A 395 -15.37 36.95 22.07
C ASP A 395 -14.91 35.91 23.12
N GLY A 396 -14.51 34.71 22.69
CA GLY A 396 -13.72 33.76 23.48
C GLY A 396 -14.55 32.62 24.06
N CYS A 397 -14.37 32.29 25.34
CA CYS A 397 -15.22 31.33 26.04
C CYS A 397 -16.12 32.09 27.04
N GLU A 398 -17.36 32.32 26.64
CA GLU A 398 -18.25 33.32 27.23
C GLU A 398 -19.14 32.76 28.35
N ALA A 399 -19.44 31.47 28.34
CA ALA A 399 -20.35 30.84 29.30
C ALA A 399 -19.64 30.16 30.48
N ASN A 400 -20.16 30.33 31.70
CA ASN A 400 -19.69 29.63 32.90
C ASN A 400 -20.54 28.38 33.20
N LEU A 401 -19.96 27.21 32.94
CA LEU A 401 -20.64 25.91 32.96
C LEU A 401 -21.12 25.46 34.35
N GLN A 402 -20.63 26.07 35.43
CA GLN A 402 -21.01 25.69 36.80
C GLN A 402 -22.27 26.40 37.31
N SER A 403 -22.67 27.52 36.69
CA SER A 403 -23.62 28.47 37.27
C SER A 403 -24.62 29.12 36.32
N ASP A 404 -24.37 29.14 35.00
CA ASP A 404 -25.36 29.66 34.04
C ASP A 404 -26.49 28.64 33.79
N PRO A 405 -27.76 28.97 34.13
CA PRO A 405 -28.90 28.09 33.85
C PRO A 405 -29.19 27.87 32.36
N ASN A 406 -28.51 28.56 31.44
CA ASN A 406 -28.66 28.41 29.99
C ASN A 406 -27.56 27.54 29.35
N ASN A 407 -26.45 27.31 30.06
CA ASN A 407 -25.24 26.64 29.58
C ASN A 407 -24.67 25.70 30.66
N CYS A 408 -25.54 25.04 31.43
CA CYS A 408 -25.14 24.27 32.61
C CYS A 408 -24.48 22.94 32.20
N LEU A 409 -23.28 22.65 32.72
CA LEU A 409 -22.40 21.53 32.31
C LEU A 409 -21.87 21.63 30.88
N THR A 410 -22.70 21.97 29.88
CA THR A 410 -22.31 22.16 28.48
C THR A 410 -23.10 23.29 27.82
N CYS A 411 -22.55 23.83 26.73
CA CYS A 411 -23.18 24.89 25.92
C CYS A 411 -24.58 24.54 25.42
N GLY A 412 -25.50 25.49 25.55
CA GLY A 412 -26.91 25.33 25.17
C GLY A 412 -27.71 24.40 26.07
N THR A 413 -27.12 23.85 27.14
CA THR A 413 -27.85 23.06 28.15
C THR A 413 -28.61 24.01 29.08
N VAL A 414 -29.77 24.44 28.60
CA VAL A 414 -30.74 25.20 29.37
C VAL A 414 -31.40 24.27 30.39
N CYS A 415 -31.27 24.57 31.67
CA CYS A 415 -31.97 23.86 32.74
C CYS A 415 -33.46 24.18 32.66
N THR A 416 -34.24 23.25 32.10
CA THR A 416 -35.70 23.30 32.10
C THR A 416 -36.27 22.46 33.25
N ALA A 417 -37.26 22.98 33.97
CA ALA A 417 -37.98 22.24 35.01
C ALA A 417 -39.45 21.98 34.62
N PRO A 418 -39.77 20.83 34.01
CA PRO A 418 -41.16 20.42 33.80
C PRO A 418 -41.91 20.39 35.13
N SER A 419 -43.00 21.16 35.22
CA SER A 419 -43.85 21.28 36.42
C SER A 419 -43.12 21.69 37.73
N GLY A 420 -41.99 22.41 37.62
CA GLY A 420 -41.20 22.90 38.76
C GLY A 420 -40.42 24.18 38.45
N THR A 421 -39.37 24.48 39.23
CA THR A 421 -38.49 25.66 39.05
C THR A 421 -37.02 25.24 38.91
N PRO A 422 -36.30 25.65 37.84
CA PRO A 422 -34.95 25.15 37.53
C PRO A 422 -33.82 25.87 38.27
N GLU A 423 -32.73 25.15 38.52
CA GLU A 423 -31.47 25.63 39.08
C GLU A 423 -30.28 25.00 38.33
N CYS A 424 -29.16 25.73 38.15
CA CYS A 424 -27.86 25.16 37.77
C CYS A 424 -26.89 25.30 38.94
N LYS A 425 -26.23 24.20 39.33
CA LYS A 425 -25.34 24.20 40.49
C LYS A 425 -24.20 23.19 40.32
N LEU A 426 -22.96 23.67 40.37
CA LEU A 426 -21.75 22.85 40.17
C LEU A 426 -21.76 22.07 38.83
N GLY A 427 -22.43 22.60 37.82
CA GLY A 427 -22.59 21.92 36.52
C GLY A 427 -23.60 20.78 36.55
N VAL A 428 -24.66 20.87 37.34
CA VAL A 428 -25.82 19.97 37.29
C VAL A 428 -27.10 20.80 37.26
N CYS A 429 -27.99 20.50 36.32
CA CYS A 429 -29.36 21.03 36.31
C CYS A 429 -30.22 20.28 37.34
N GLY A 430 -31.00 21.02 38.12
CA GLY A 430 -31.91 20.47 39.13
C GLY A 430 -33.23 21.22 39.22
N VAL A 431 -34.21 20.61 39.89
CA VAL A 431 -35.53 21.21 40.18
C VAL A 431 -35.71 21.39 41.69
N SER A 432 -36.14 22.59 42.09
CA SER A 432 -36.19 22.99 43.50
C SER A 432 -37.52 22.71 44.23
N ASN A 433 -38.64 22.59 43.51
CA ASN A 433 -39.98 22.25 44.04
C ASN A 433 -40.91 21.73 42.91
N CYS A 434 -41.91 20.91 43.28
CA CYS A 434 -42.93 20.37 42.36
C CYS A 434 -44.33 20.97 42.52
N ASN A 435 -45.07 21.06 41.41
CA ASN A 435 -46.46 21.50 41.37
C ASN A 435 -47.47 20.40 41.78
N PRO A 436 -48.60 20.73 42.44
CA PRO A 436 -49.60 19.74 42.86
C PRO A 436 -50.20 18.91 41.71
N GLY A 437 -50.33 17.60 41.92
CA GLY A 437 -50.80 16.64 40.91
C GLY A 437 -49.68 16.01 40.07
N ALA A 438 -48.49 16.60 40.09
CA ALA A 438 -47.25 16.01 39.62
C ALA A 438 -46.40 15.49 40.79
N GLY A 439 -45.50 14.56 40.52
CA GLY A 439 -44.47 14.12 41.45
C GLY A 439 -43.19 13.71 40.72
N ASP A 440 -42.07 13.86 41.40
CA ASP A 440 -40.81 13.18 41.12
C ASP A 440 -40.97 11.73 41.63
N CYS A 441 -41.11 10.76 40.71
CA CYS A 441 -41.40 9.37 41.05
C CYS A 441 -40.27 8.38 40.77
N ASP A 442 -39.18 8.82 40.12
CA ASP A 442 -37.93 8.05 39.94
C ASP A 442 -36.76 8.55 40.82
N GLY A 443 -36.89 9.72 41.45
CA GLY A 443 -35.90 10.36 42.32
C GLY A 443 -34.89 11.25 41.57
N ASN A 444 -35.13 11.54 40.28
CA ASN A 444 -34.17 12.18 39.40
C ASN A 444 -34.41 13.68 39.23
N GLN A 445 -33.79 14.47 40.10
CA GLN A 445 -33.87 15.94 40.12
C GLN A 445 -33.57 16.65 38.79
N ALA A 446 -32.97 15.96 37.79
CA ALA A 446 -32.67 16.49 36.46
C ALA A 446 -33.81 16.35 35.42
N ASN A 447 -34.84 15.50 35.63
CA ASN A 447 -36.00 15.41 34.73
C ASN A 447 -37.24 16.15 35.30
N GLY A 448 -37.31 16.31 36.62
CA GLY A 448 -38.12 17.33 37.30
C GLY A 448 -39.29 16.76 38.10
N CYS A 449 -40.51 17.05 37.65
CA CYS A 449 -41.75 16.64 38.32
C CYS A 449 -42.67 16.04 37.23
N GLU A 450 -42.23 14.90 36.72
CA GLU A 450 -42.62 14.28 35.45
C GLU A 450 -43.90 13.45 35.54
N THR A 451 -44.19 12.85 36.70
CA THR A 451 -45.27 11.88 36.83
C THR A 451 -46.61 12.52 37.20
N ASN A 452 -47.58 12.46 36.30
CA ASN A 452 -48.97 12.84 36.57
C ASN A 452 -49.71 11.74 37.34
N THR A 453 -49.95 11.94 38.62
CA THR A 453 -50.59 10.95 39.51
C THR A 453 -52.12 10.92 39.42
N THR A 454 -52.74 11.76 38.59
CA THR A 454 -54.21 11.85 38.45
C THR A 454 -54.78 10.93 37.37
N ASN A 455 -53.97 10.57 36.37
CA ASN A 455 -54.37 9.78 35.20
C ASN A 455 -53.29 8.81 34.69
N SER A 456 -52.09 8.75 35.28
CA SER A 456 -51.08 7.76 34.87
C SER A 456 -51.53 6.34 35.20
N GLN A 457 -51.50 5.47 34.18
CA GLN A 457 -51.77 4.05 34.30
C GLN A 457 -50.80 3.34 35.27
N GLN A 458 -49.56 3.81 35.40
CA GLN A 458 -48.54 3.16 36.26
C GLN A 458 -48.41 3.80 37.65
N HIS A 459 -48.98 4.99 37.84
CA HIS A 459 -48.79 5.82 39.02
C HIS A 459 -50.13 6.42 39.49
N CYS A 460 -51.17 5.59 39.52
CA CYS A 460 -52.55 6.01 39.72
C CYS A 460 -52.79 6.37 41.20
N GLY A 461 -52.78 7.68 41.51
CA GLY A 461 -52.95 8.23 42.86
C GLY A 461 -51.68 8.37 43.69
N ALA A 462 -50.59 7.71 43.31
CA ALA A 462 -49.27 7.84 43.92
C ALA A 462 -48.19 7.27 42.98
N CYS A 463 -46.93 7.65 43.20
CA CYS A 463 -45.78 7.04 42.55
C CYS A 463 -45.82 5.50 42.70
N ASN A 464 -45.49 4.80 41.60
CA ASN A 464 -45.34 3.34 41.56
C ASN A 464 -46.60 2.53 41.97
N ASN A 465 -47.80 3.05 41.71
CA ASN A 465 -49.08 2.35 41.89
C ASN A 465 -49.79 2.02 40.55
N PRO A 466 -49.51 0.87 39.92
CA PRO A 466 -50.05 0.54 38.59
C PRO A 466 -51.50 0.02 38.58
N CYS A 467 -52.22 0.38 37.52
CA CYS A 467 -53.60 0.04 37.20
C CYS A 467 -53.62 -0.97 36.04
N ASP A 468 -53.45 -2.26 36.36
CA ASP A 468 -53.44 -3.37 35.40
C ASP A 468 -54.52 -4.39 35.78
N LEU A 469 -55.27 -4.90 34.78
CA LEU A 469 -56.41 -5.80 34.95
C LEU A 469 -56.35 -6.90 33.88
N GLN A 470 -56.42 -8.17 34.29
CA GLN A 470 -56.01 -9.31 33.46
C GLN A 470 -56.78 -9.39 32.13
N ASN A 471 -56.06 -9.43 31.00
CA ASN A 471 -56.60 -9.45 29.63
C ASN A 471 -57.54 -8.26 29.27
N ALA A 472 -57.56 -7.19 30.08
CA ALA A 472 -58.39 -6.02 29.85
C ALA A 472 -57.52 -4.77 29.64
N THR A 473 -57.97 -3.86 28.78
CA THR A 473 -57.47 -2.49 28.80
C THR A 473 -58.16 -1.78 29.95
N SER A 474 -57.42 -1.56 31.04
CA SER A 474 -57.82 -0.73 32.18
C SER A 474 -57.66 0.77 31.88
N VAL A 475 -58.19 1.64 32.74
CA VAL A 475 -57.97 3.10 32.68
C VAL A 475 -57.87 3.72 34.08
N CYS A 476 -56.87 4.58 34.29
CA CYS A 476 -56.78 5.45 35.46
C CYS A 476 -57.50 6.79 35.23
N SER A 477 -58.47 7.12 36.09
CA SER A 477 -59.22 8.39 36.06
C SER A 477 -59.46 8.92 37.47
N ALA A 478 -59.13 10.20 37.71
CA ALA A 478 -59.20 10.83 39.02
C ALA A 478 -58.56 9.98 40.13
N SER A 479 -57.37 9.42 39.84
CA SER A 479 -56.61 8.54 40.73
C SER A 479 -57.32 7.24 41.12
N LYS A 480 -58.19 6.67 40.25
CA LYS A 480 -58.83 5.36 40.42
C LYS A 480 -58.79 4.52 39.13
N CYS A 481 -58.75 3.20 39.27
CA CYS A 481 -58.64 2.22 38.19
C CYS A 481 -59.98 1.55 37.85
N SER A 482 -60.24 1.24 36.57
CA SER A 482 -61.43 0.51 36.09
C SER A 482 -61.19 -0.14 34.72
N ILE A 483 -62.03 -1.10 34.28
CA ILE A 483 -61.97 -1.66 32.92
C ILE A 483 -62.51 -0.64 31.90
N GLN A 484 -61.85 -0.53 30.75
CA GLN A 484 -62.33 0.24 29.59
C GLN A 484 -62.80 -0.67 28.44
N VAL A 485 -62.07 -1.73 28.11
CA VAL A 485 -62.46 -2.73 27.08
C VAL A 485 -61.66 -4.04 27.24
N CYS A 486 -62.25 -5.18 26.87
CA CYS A 486 -61.53 -6.47 26.83
C CYS A 486 -60.57 -6.56 25.63
N THR A 487 -59.50 -7.34 25.77
CA THR A 487 -58.59 -7.66 24.65
C THR A 487 -59.31 -8.52 23.61
N ALA A 488 -59.06 -8.29 22.32
CA ALA A 488 -59.62 -9.13 21.26
C ALA A 488 -59.26 -10.62 21.47
N GLY A 489 -60.22 -11.51 21.20
CA GLY A 489 -60.11 -12.94 21.52
C GLY A 489 -60.38 -13.28 22.99
N PHE A 490 -60.69 -12.31 23.85
CA PHE A 490 -61.08 -12.51 25.25
C PHE A 490 -62.38 -11.77 25.60
N GLY A 491 -63.19 -12.37 26.46
CA GLY A 491 -64.40 -11.79 27.01
C GLY A 491 -64.41 -11.85 28.54
N ASN A 492 -65.04 -10.86 29.16
CA ASN A 492 -65.51 -10.98 30.54
C ASN A 492 -66.88 -11.67 30.48
N CYS A 493 -66.90 -12.97 30.79
CA CYS A 493 -68.10 -13.80 30.73
C CYS A 493 -68.71 -14.06 32.13
N ASP A 494 -68.07 -13.59 33.22
CA ASP A 494 -68.61 -13.66 34.60
C ASP A 494 -69.27 -12.35 35.09
N ALA A 495 -69.08 -11.25 34.36
CA ALA A 495 -69.56 -9.88 34.60
C ALA A 495 -68.95 -9.12 35.80
N ASN A 496 -67.74 -9.47 36.27
CA ASN A 496 -67.05 -8.77 37.36
C ASN A 496 -65.91 -7.86 36.85
N GLU A 497 -66.00 -6.55 37.12
CA GLU A 497 -65.02 -5.55 36.65
C GLU A 497 -63.68 -5.56 37.40
N SER A 498 -63.54 -6.32 38.50
CA SER A 498 -62.35 -6.28 39.36
C SER A 498 -61.26 -7.32 39.03
N ASN A 499 -61.55 -8.29 38.16
CA ASN A 499 -60.64 -9.39 37.78
C ASN A 499 -60.25 -9.42 36.28
N GLY A 500 -60.84 -8.59 35.43
CA GLY A 500 -60.42 -8.41 34.03
C GLY A 500 -61.36 -9.03 33.00
N CYS A 501 -60.83 -9.75 32.01
CA CYS A 501 -61.59 -10.43 30.95
C CYS A 501 -61.07 -11.87 30.77
N GLU A 502 -61.59 -12.78 31.58
CA GLU A 502 -60.99 -14.07 31.89
C GLU A 502 -61.10 -15.16 30.81
N THR A 503 -62.10 -15.09 29.92
CA THR A 503 -62.45 -16.19 29.01
C THR A 503 -61.90 -15.97 27.59
N ASN A 504 -61.01 -16.85 27.11
CA ASN A 504 -60.57 -16.82 25.72
C ASN A 504 -61.64 -17.42 24.78
N VAL A 505 -62.10 -16.63 23.82
CA VAL A 505 -63.17 -16.98 22.87
C VAL A 505 -62.67 -17.47 21.51
N ASP A 506 -61.38 -17.35 21.21
CA ASP A 506 -60.85 -17.69 19.87
C ASP A 506 -60.51 -19.18 19.69
N ILE A 507 -60.33 -19.91 20.79
CA ILE A 507 -60.01 -21.36 20.83
C ILE A 507 -61.00 -22.20 21.66
N SER A 508 -61.88 -21.56 22.43
CA SER A 508 -62.84 -22.29 23.28
C SER A 508 -63.97 -22.87 22.44
N THR A 509 -64.06 -24.20 22.35
CA THR A 509 -65.16 -24.89 21.65
C THR A 509 -66.54 -24.70 22.29
N LEU A 510 -66.61 -24.10 23.49
CA LEU A 510 -67.83 -23.76 24.24
C LEU A 510 -68.19 -22.27 24.20
N HIS A 511 -67.23 -21.41 23.82
CA HIS A 511 -67.39 -19.95 23.76
C HIS A 511 -66.73 -19.39 22.49
N CYS A 512 -66.89 -20.07 21.36
CA CYS A 512 -66.19 -19.81 20.10
C CYS A 512 -66.70 -18.52 19.44
N GLY A 513 -65.88 -17.48 19.42
CA GLY A 513 -66.18 -16.15 18.88
C GLY A 513 -67.04 -15.25 19.79
N ASN A 514 -67.66 -15.79 20.85
CA ASN A 514 -68.34 -15.03 21.92
C ASN A 514 -68.66 -15.94 23.12
N CYS A 515 -68.97 -15.34 24.28
CA CYS A 515 -69.31 -16.04 25.53
C CYS A 515 -70.46 -17.07 25.47
N THR A 516 -71.16 -17.28 24.35
CA THR A 516 -72.38 -18.13 24.28
C THR A 516 -72.41 -19.15 23.14
N THR A 517 -71.35 -19.28 22.33
CA THR A 517 -71.38 -20.09 21.09
C THR A 517 -70.55 -21.37 21.18
N THR A 518 -71.17 -22.53 20.92
CA THR A 518 -70.55 -23.87 21.03
C THR A 518 -70.47 -24.56 19.67
N CYS A 519 -69.34 -25.20 19.35
CA CYS A 519 -69.12 -25.91 18.08
C CYS A 519 -69.73 -27.33 18.06
N ALA A 520 -70.23 -27.76 16.90
CA ALA A 520 -70.82 -29.10 16.68
C ALA A 520 -69.91 -30.05 15.89
N THR A 521 -70.07 -31.37 16.09
CA THR A 521 -69.24 -32.45 15.50
C THR A 521 -69.99 -33.22 14.39
N PRO A 522 -69.51 -33.21 13.13
CA PRO A 522 -70.01 -34.09 12.07
C PRO A 522 -69.62 -35.56 12.25
N ASN A 523 -70.23 -36.45 11.45
CA ASN A 523 -69.90 -37.87 11.43
C ASN A 523 -68.52 -38.13 10.82
N ASN A 524 -67.85 -39.21 11.28
CA ASN A 524 -66.49 -39.60 10.86
C ASN A 524 -65.39 -38.53 11.05
N ALA A 525 -65.66 -37.49 11.84
CA ALA A 525 -64.80 -36.33 12.01
C ALA A 525 -64.70 -35.87 13.48
N THR A 526 -63.78 -34.94 13.77
CA THR A 526 -63.61 -34.29 15.07
C THR A 526 -63.64 -32.76 14.94
N ALA A 527 -64.32 -32.06 15.84
CA ALA A 527 -64.53 -30.61 15.75
C ALA A 527 -63.41 -29.77 16.40
N SER A 528 -63.23 -28.56 15.90
CA SER A 528 -62.27 -27.55 16.35
C SER A 528 -62.92 -26.16 16.43
N CYS A 529 -62.38 -25.28 17.27
CA CYS A 529 -62.59 -23.83 17.24
C CYS A 529 -61.24 -23.18 16.92
N THR A 530 -61.19 -22.25 15.97
CA THR A 530 -59.94 -21.57 15.58
C THR A 530 -60.28 -20.16 15.08
N ALA A 531 -59.64 -19.14 15.68
CA ALA A 531 -59.95 -17.73 15.43
C ALA A 531 -61.46 -17.42 15.54
N GLY A 532 -62.09 -17.95 16.59
CA GLY A 532 -63.51 -17.72 16.89
C GLY A 532 -64.49 -18.39 15.92
N THR A 533 -64.01 -19.27 15.04
CA THR A 533 -64.81 -19.96 14.01
C THR A 533 -64.70 -21.48 14.17
N CYS A 534 -65.80 -22.22 13.96
CA CYS A 534 -65.84 -23.68 14.09
C CYS A 534 -65.43 -24.42 12.80
N GLY A 535 -64.78 -25.58 12.91
CA GLY A 535 -64.40 -26.47 11.79
C GLY A 535 -64.18 -27.93 12.23
N PHE A 536 -63.70 -28.82 11.35
CA PHE A 536 -63.47 -30.23 11.67
C PHE A 536 -62.30 -30.90 10.89
N ASN A 537 -61.91 -32.12 11.29
CA ASN A 537 -60.92 -32.99 10.61
C ASN A 537 -61.41 -34.44 10.46
N CYS A 538 -61.07 -35.11 9.34
CA CYS A 538 -61.46 -36.49 9.00
C CYS A 538 -60.65 -37.59 9.68
N ASN A 539 -61.27 -38.77 9.87
CA ASN A 539 -60.61 -40.00 10.32
C ASN A 539 -59.99 -40.81 9.16
N GLY A 540 -58.87 -41.50 9.43
CA GLY A 540 -58.08 -42.21 8.41
C GLY A 540 -58.83 -43.33 7.67
N GLY A 541 -58.51 -43.51 6.38
CA GLY A 541 -59.20 -44.44 5.46
C GLY A 541 -60.50 -43.89 4.86
N TRP A 542 -60.90 -42.68 5.22
CA TRP A 542 -62.06 -41.96 4.69
C TRP A 542 -61.63 -40.61 4.14
N SER A 543 -62.22 -40.20 3.01
CA SER A 543 -61.96 -38.91 2.37
C SER A 543 -63.25 -38.17 2.05
N ASP A 544 -63.23 -36.86 2.29
CA ASP A 544 -64.19 -35.90 1.75
C ASP A 544 -63.90 -35.72 0.24
N CYS A 545 -64.51 -36.57 -0.59
CA CYS A 545 -64.29 -36.60 -2.04
C CYS A 545 -65.18 -35.60 -2.81
N ASP A 546 -66.14 -34.91 -2.16
CA ASP A 546 -66.97 -33.86 -2.78
C ASP A 546 -66.73 -32.43 -2.25
N SER A 547 -65.89 -32.30 -1.21
CA SER A 547 -65.51 -31.06 -0.52
C SER A 547 -66.66 -30.34 0.21
N SER A 548 -67.70 -31.09 0.62
CA SER A 548 -68.87 -30.54 1.32
C SER A 548 -68.74 -30.63 2.84
N SER A 549 -68.36 -29.51 3.45
CA SER A 549 -68.20 -29.36 4.91
C SER A 549 -69.52 -29.46 5.72
N ALA A 550 -70.61 -29.96 5.14
CA ALA A 550 -71.91 -30.15 5.78
C ALA A 550 -72.20 -31.62 6.13
N ASN A 551 -71.53 -32.58 5.48
CA ASN A 551 -71.83 -34.01 5.61
C ASN A 551 -70.73 -34.83 6.32
N GLY A 552 -69.46 -34.45 6.20
CA GLY A 552 -68.35 -35.05 6.93
C GLY A 552 -67.24 -35.57 6.03
N CYS A 553 -67.06 -36.90 6.01
CA CYS A 553 -66.03 -37.61 5.24
C CYS A 553 -66.60 -38.98 4.79
N GLU A 554 -66.92 -39.12 3.52
CA GLU A 554 -67.97 -40.04 3.03
C GLU A 554 -67.46 -41.31 2.35
N ILE A 555 -66.31 -41.27 1.69
CA ILE A 555 -65.87 -42.32 0.77
C ILE A 555 -64.67 -43.09 1.36
N ASN A 556 -64.76 -44.43 1.30
CA ASN A 556 -63.71 -45.35 1.73
C ASN A 556 -62.92 -45.86 0.51
N THR A 557 -61.73 -45.30 0.28
CA THR A 557 -60.93 -45.55 -0.93
C THR A 557 -60.22 -46.91 -0.97
N ASP A 558 -60.18 -47.66 0.14
CA ASP A 558 -59.44 -48.94 0.21
C ASP A 558 -60.21 -50.13 -0.38
N SER A 559 -61.53 -49.97 -0.61
CA SER A 559 -62.44 -51.08 -0.94
C SER A 559 -63.43 -50.83 -2.09
N ASP A 560 -63.65 -49.59 -2.52
CA ASP A 560 -64.53 -49.26 -3.66
C ASP A 560 -63.78 -49.44 -5.01
N ALA A 561 -64.29 -50.31 -5.89
CA ALA A 561 -63.68 -50.58 -7.21
C ALA A 561 -63.85 -49.46 -8.25
N THR A 562 -64.60 -48.41 -7.91
CA THR A 562 -64.73 -47.15 -8.69
C THR A 562 -63.91 -46.00 -8.12
N HIS A 563 -63.40 -46.13 -6.88
CA HIS A 563 -62.58 -45.12 -6.19
C HIS A 563 -61.37 -45.78 -5.49
N CYS A 564 -60.73 -46.73 -6.20
CA CYS A 564 -59.75 -47.68 -5.67
C CYS A 564 -58.38 -47.00 -5.44
N GLY A 565 -58.09 -46.64 -4.19
CA GLY A 565 -56.86 -45.95 -3.76
C GLY A 565 -56.85 -44.43 -3.97
N THR A 566 -57.78 -43.86 -4.76
CA THR A 566 -58.04 -42.40 -4.83
C THR A 566 -59.52 -42.15 -5.13
N CYS A 567 -60.02 -40.95 -4.84
CA CYS A 567 -61.38 -40.47 -5.21
C CYS A 567 -61.72 -40.50 -6.72
N THR A 568 -60.89 -41.09 -7.60
CA THR A 568 -61.12 -41.13 -9.07
C THR A 568 -60.74 -42.44 -9.77
N THR A 569 -60.22 -43.46 -9.06
CA THR A 569 -59.62 -44.65 -9.70
C THR A 569 -60.61 -45.79 -9.96
N VAL A 570 -60.93 -46.08 -11.23
CA VAL A 570 -61.84 -47.18 -11.64
C VAL A 570 -61.08 -48.38 -12.21
N CYS A 571 -61.39 -49.60 -11.76
CA CYS A 571 -60.78 -50.85 -12.25
C CYS A 571 -61.50 -51.44 -13.48
N THR A 572 -60.85 -51.50 -14.66
CA THR A 572 -61.42 -52.08 -15.90
C THR A 572 -60.46 -52.97 -16.68
N ALA A 573 -60.97 -53.98 -17.39
CA ALA A 573 -60.21 -54.86 -18.30
C ALA A 573 -61.04 -55.26 -19.54
N ALA A 574 -60.38 -55.61 -20.65
CA ALA A 574 -61.05 -55.95 -21.90
C ALA A 574 -61.54 -57.42 -21.94
N HIS A 575 -62.76 -57.65 -22.47
CA HIS A 575 -63.38 -58.98 -22.60
C HIS A 575 -63.44 -59.83 -21.30
N ALA A 576 -63.34 -59.16 -20.14
CA ALA A 576 -63.24 -59.75 -18.82
C ALA A 576 -63.92 -58.88 -17.74
N THR A 577 -64.13 -59.44 -16.53
CA THR A 577 -64.77 -58.76 -15.39
C THR A 577 -63.77 -58.46 -14.27
N SER A 578 -63.81 -57.28 -13.64
CA SER A 578 -62.78 -56.76 -12.72
C SER A 578 -63.22 -56.56 -11.25
N ASN A 579 -62.25 -56.39 -10.33
CA ASN A 579 -62.45 -56.11 -8.90
C ASN A 579 -61.35 -55.20 -8.28
N CYS A 580 -61.54 -54.73 -7.04
CA CYS A 580 -60.57 -53.97 -6.22
C CYS A 580 -60.38 -54.60 -4.83
N VAL A 581 -59.14 -54.59 -4.30
CA VAL A 581 -58.80 -54.99 -2.92
C VAL A 581 -57.63 -54.14 -2.43
N SER A 582 -57.73 -53.52 -1.25
CA SER A 582 -56.66 -52.72 -0.62
C SER A 582 -56.04 -51.67 -1.56
N GLY A 583 -56.90 -50.99 -2.34
CA GLY A 583 -56.49 -49.97 -3.31
C GLY A 583 -55.84 -50.48 -4.61
N GLN A 584 -55.96 -51.77 -4.96
CA GLN A 584 -55.41 -52.34 -6.21
C GLN A 584 -56.41 -53.24 -6.96
N CYS A 585 -56.28 -53.33 -8.29
CA CYS A 585 -57.26 -53.94 -9.22
C CYS A 585 -56.92 -55.38 -9.69
N GLY A 586 -57.92 -56.18 -10.10
CA GLY A 586 -57.76 -57.54 -10.66
C GLY A 586 -58.86 -57.99 -11.65
N ILE A 587 -58.80 -59.25 -12.13
CA ILE A 587 -59.76 -59.93 -13.06
C ILE A 587 -60.39 -61.19 -12.41
N ALA A 588 -61.63 -61.50 -12.79
CA ALA A 588 -62.39 -62.66 -12.32
C ALA A 588 -62.79 -63.72 -13.40
N SER A 589 -63.01 -63.36 -14.68
CA SER A 589 -63.40 -64.33 -15.76
C SER A 589 -63.38 -63.74 -17.17
N CYS A 590 -63.38 -64.59 -18.22
CA CYS A 590 -63.33 -64.26 -19.65
C CYS A 590 -64.66 -64.47 -20.42
N ALA A 591 -64.83 -63.78 -21.56
CA ALA A 591 -65.96 -63.96 -22.48
C ALA A 591 -65.79 -65.13 -23.48
N GLY A 592 -66.91 -65.75 -23.88
CA GLY A 592 -66.92 -66.94 -24.75
C GLY A 592 -66.46 -66.70 -26.20
N GLY A 593 -65.75 -67.67 -26.77
CA GLY A 593 -65.10 -67.57 -28.09
C GLY A 593 -63.71 -66.92 -28.06
N TYR A 594 -63.33 -66.35 -26.92
CA TYR A 594 -62.00 -65.84 -26.64
C TYR A 594 -61.34 -66.70 -25.54
N ALA A 595 -60.03 -66.87 -25.64
CA ALA A 595 -59.22 -67.49 -24.61
C ALA A 595 -58.09 -66.55 -24.22
N ASN A 596 -57.77 -66.51 -22.93
CA ASN A 596 -56.48 -66.01 -22.50
C ASN A 596 -55.48 -67.18 -22.60
N CYS A 597 -54.68 -67.20 -23.68
CA CYS A 597 -53.65 -68.22 -23.89
C CYS A 597 -52.27 -67.75 -23.33
N ASP A 598 -52.10 -66.48 -22.86
CA ASP A 598 -50.81 -65.92 -22.36
C ASP A 598 -50.67 -65.74 -20.81
N ASN A 599 -51.78 -65.74 -20.09
CA ASN A 599 -52.01 -65.50 -18.65
C ASN A 599 -51.72 -64.08 -18.10
N ASN A 600 -51.72 -63.04 -18.94
CA ASN A 600 -51.58 -61.65 -18.50
C ASN A 600 -52.94 -61.03 -18.09
N ILE A 601 -52.91 -60.17 -17.07
CA ILE A 601 -54.10 -59.61 -16.40
C ILE A 601 -54.42 -58.19 -16.90
N ALA A 602 -53.46 -57.47 -17.49
CA ALA A 602 -53.65 -56.07 -17.89
C ALA A 602 -54.35 -55.88 -19.25
N ASN A 603 -54.34 -56.90 -20.10
CA ASN A 603 -54.82 -56.90 -21.48
C ASN A 603 -56.13 -57.67 -21.69
N GLY A 604 -56.55 -58.55 -20.76
CA GLY A 604 -57.87 -59.19 -20.77
C GLY A 604 -57.86 -60.66 -21.16
N CYS A 605 -58.62 -61.04 -22.20
CA CYS A 605 -58.63 -62.39 -22.75
C CYS A 605 -58.67 -62.30 -24.29
N GLU A 606 -57.59 -62.73 -24.95
CA GLU A 606 -57.08 -62.07 -26.15
C GLU A 606 -57.11 -62.88 -27.46
N VAL A 607 -57.13 -64.21 -27.43
CA VAL A 607 -57.04 -65.06 -28.64
C VAL A 607 -58.41 -65.51 -29.16
N ASN A 608 -58.68 -65.29 -30.44
CA ASN A 608 -59.92 -65.69 -31.14
C ASN A 608 -59.72 -66.98 -31.96
N THR A 609 -60.18 -68.11 -31.42
CA THR A 609 -59.93 -69.44 -32.00
C THR A 609 -60.76 -69.79 -33.25
N MET A 610 -61.62 -68.89 -33.74
CA MET A 610 -62.42 -69.13 -34.97
C MET A 610 -61.79 -68.54 -36.24
N SER A 611 -60.70 -67.78 -36.11
CA SER A 611 -60.07 -67.05 -37.22
C SER A 611 -58.53 -67.08 -37.22
N ASP A 612 -57.90 -67.34 -36.07
CA ASP A 612 -56.45 -67.53 -35.96
C ASP A 612 -55.97 -68.78 -36.74
N THR A 613 -54.97 -68.62 -37.61
CA THR A 613 -54.38 -69.71 -38.42
C THR A 613 -53.43 -70.63 -37.65
N GLY A 614 -52.83 -70.17 -36.55
CA GLY A 614 -52.01 -70.99 -35.65
C GLY A 614 -52.81 -71.64 -34.52
N HIS A 615 -54.03 -71.13 -34.27
CA HIS A 615 -54.94 -71.58 -33.22
C HIS A 615 -56.35 -71.91 -33.78
N CYS A 616 -56.39 -72.52 -34.97
CA CYS A 616 -57.58 -72.77 -35.77
C CYS A 616 -58.48 -73.84 -35.11
N GLY A 617 -59.42 -73.39 -34.28
CA GLY A 617 -60.35 -74.21 -33.48
C GLY A 617 -59.92 -74.50 -32.02
N ASN A 618 -58.70 -74.13 -31.60
CA ASN A 618 -58.16 -74.27 -30.24
C ASN A 618 -56.75 -73.62 -30.15
N CYS A 619 -56.21 -73.28 -28.96
CA CYS A 619 -54.83 -72.74 -28.78
C CYS A 619 -53.69 -73.73 -29.21
N SER A 620 -53.85 -74.61 -30.23
CA SER A 620 -52.84 -75.61 -30.64
C SER A 620 -52.91 -76.12 -32.10
N THR A 621 -53.77 -75.60 -32.99
CA THR A 621 -53.99 -76.18 -34.34
C THR A 621 -53.56 -75.23 -35.48
N ASN A 622 -52.57 -75.65 -36.29
CA ASN A 622 -51.89 -74.83 -37.30
C ASN A 622 -51.94 -75.45 -38.72
N CYS A 623 -52.00 -74.62 -39.76
CA CYS A 623 -52.14 -75.01 -41.18
C CYS A 623 -50.82 -74.83 -41.98
N ALA A 624 -50.40 -75.80 -42.82
CA ALA A 624 -49.23 -75.64 -43.70
C ALA A 624 -49.18 -76.59 -44.93
N VAL A 625 -48.61 -76.13 -46.05
CA VAL A 625 -48.14 -76.93 -47.21
C VAL A 625 -46.85 -76.32 -47.80
N PRO A 626 -46.04 -77.04 -48.61
CA PRO A 626 -44.81 -76.50 -49.20
C PRO A 626 -45.06 -75.33 -50.16
N ASN A 627 -44.24 -74.29 -50.04
CA ASN A 627 -44.17 -73.13 -50.96
C ASN A 627 -45.50 -72.43 -51.28
N ALA A 628 -46.51 -72.47 -50.39
CA ALA A 628 -47.77 -71.76 -50.59
C ALA A 628 -48.43 -71.26 -49.28
N GLN A 629 -49.25 -70.23 -49.40
CA GLN A 629 -50.05 -69.62 -48.33
C GLN A 629 -51.40 -70.33 -48.13
N VAL A 630 -51.82 -70.43 -46.88
CA VAL A 630 -53.06 -71.09 -46.44
C VAL A 630 -53.84 -70.22 -45.45
N ALA A 631 -55.15 -70.44 -45.33
CA ALA A 631 -56.05 -69.66 -44.47
C ALA A 631 -56.96 -70.57 -43.61
N CYS A 632 -57.30 -70.12 -42.40
CA CYS A 632 -58.30 -70.74 -41.53
C CYS A 632 -59.65 -70.05 -41.74
N SER A 633 -60.70 -70.81 -42.07
CA SER A 633 -62.07 -70.31 -42.17
C SER A 633 -63.00 -71.25 -41.42
N THR A 634 -63.80 -70.71 -40.48
CA THR A 634 -64.72 -71.49 -39.65
C THR A 634 -64.07 -72.70 -38.95
N GLY A 635 -62.78 -72.60 -38.62
CA GLY A 635 -62.01 -73.69 -37.99
C GLY A 635 -61.42 -74.74 -38.96
N VAL A 636 -61.30 -74.46 -40.27
CA VAL A 636 -60.74 -75.39 -41.28
C VAL A 636 -59.75 -74.70 -42.22
N CYS A 637 -58.66 -75.40 -42.58
CA CYS A 637 -57.59 -74.90 -43.46
C CYS A 637 -57.94 -74.94 -44.97
N LEU A 638 -57.53 -73.94 -45.75
CA LEU A 638 -57.67 -73.83 -47.21
C LEU A 638 -56.40 -73.28 -47.89
N LEU A 639 -56.10 -73.72 -49.12
CA LEU A 639 -55.01 -73.19 -49.97
C LEU A 639 -55.41 -71.88 -50.66
N GLN A 640 -54.49 -70.92 -50.80
CA GLN A 640 -54.77 -69.61 -51.42
C GLN A 640 -53.81 -69.19 -52.56
N THR A 641 -52.50 -69.09 -52.31
CA THR A 641 -51.53 -68.55 -53.29
C THR A 641 -50.13 -69.18 -53.16
N CYS A 642 -49.33 -69.18 -54.22
CA CYS A 642 -47.90 -69.53 -54.13
C CYS A 642 -47.13 -68.53 -53.26
N ASN A 643 -46.10 -69.02 -52.56
CA ASN A 643 -45.13 -68.16 -51.88
C ASN A 643 -44.29 -67.40 -52.92
N SER A 644 -43.96 -66.14 -52.61
CA SER A 644 -43.18 -65.28 -53.51
C SER A 644 -41.85 -65.91 -53.92
N GLY A 645 -41.47 -65.72 -55.19
CA GLY A 645 -40.28 -66.32 -55.81
C GLY A 645 -40.48 -67.72 -56.39
N PHE A 646 -41.59 -68.40 -56.10
CA PHE A 646 -41.92 -69.71 -56.65
C PHE A 646 -43.11 -69.64 -57.60
N ALA A 647 -42.97 -70.30 -58.76
CA ALA A 647 -44.02 -70.44 -59.76
C ALA A 647 -44.31 -71.91 -60.03
N ASN A 648 -45.60 -72.25 -60.09
CA ASN A 648 -46.07 -73.54 -60.58
C ASN A 648 -46.10 -73.47 -62.12
N CYS A 649 -44.97 -73.78 -62.77
CA CYS A 649 -44.84 -73.73 -64.23
C CYS A 649 -45.44 -74.97 -64.94
N ASP A 650 -46.06 -75.94 -64.24
CA ASP A 650 -46.69 -77.16 -64.82
C ASP A 650 -48.21 -77.31 -64.59
N ASN A 651 -48.77 -76.52 -63.67
CA ASN A 651 -50.17 -76.46 -63.20
C ASN A 651 -50.70 -77.66 -62.36
N GLN A 652 -49.85 -78.36 -61.60
CA GLN A 652 -50.28 -79.42 -60.67
C GLN A 652 -50.52 -78.89 -59.23
N TYR A 653 -51.74 -78.99 -58.69
CA TYR A 653 -52.10 -78.41 -57.38
C TYR A 653 -51.66 -79.21 -56.13
N ALA A 654 -51.29 -80.49 -56.26
CA ALA A 654 -51.07 -81.37 -55.11
C ALA A 654 -49.64 -81.30 -54.53
N ASN A 655 -48.71 -80.71 -55.27
CA ASN A 655 -47.27 -80.66 -54.99
C ASN A 655 -46.75 -79.26 -54.63
N GLY A 656 -47.49 -78.20 -54.97
CA GLY A 656 -47.25 -76.84 -54.51
C GLY A 656 -46.86 -75.87 -55.62
N CYS A 657 -45.66 -75.29 -55.49
CA CYS A 657 -45.10 -74.31 -56.42
C CYS A 657 -43.59 -74.56 -56.57
N GLU A 658 -43.18 -75.04 -57.74
CA GLU A 658 -41.98 -75.88 -57.92
C GLU A 658 -40.75 -75.11 -58.40
N ILE A 659 -40.93 -74.16 -59.32
CA ILE A 659 -39.82 -73.49 -59.99
C ILE A 659 -39.46 -72.20 -59.26
N ASN A 660 -38.22 -72.11 -58.78
CA ASN A 660 -37.68 -70.90 -58.18
C ASN A 660 -37.28 -69.90 -59.29
N ILE A 661 -38.27 -69.17 -59.79
CA ILE A 661 -38.07 -68.03 -60.70
C ILE A 661 -37.27 -66.89 -60.05
N GLY A 662 -36.95 -66.99 -58.76
CA GLY A 662 -36.10 -66.07 -58.03
C GLY A 662 -34.60 -66.17 -58.34
N ASN A 663 -34.06 -67.34 -58.70
CA ASN A 663 -32.60 -67.53 -58.77
C ASN A 663 -32.05 -68.26 -60.01
N ASP A 664 -32.89 -68.68 -60.96
CA ASP A 664 -32.44 -69.31 -62.21
C ASP A 664 -32.14 -68.25 -63.31
N PRO A 665 -30.89 -68.13 -63.83
CA PRO A 665 -30.54 -67.22 -64.93
C PRO A 665 -31.21 -67.50 -66.28
N GLN A 666 -31.90 -68.64 -66.44
CA GLN A 666 -32.67 -69.01 -67.63
C GLN A 666 -34.18 -68.75 -67.47
N HIS A 667 -34.67 -68.61 -66.22
CA HIS A 667 -36.09 -68.44 -65.89
C HIS A 667 -36.30 -67.29 -64.89
N CYS A 668 -35.54 -66.21 -65.07
CA CYS A 668 -35.38 -65.15 -64.08
C CYS A 668 -36.61 -64.22 -64.02
N GLY A 669 -37.50 -64.45 -63.06
CA GLY A 669 -38.73 -63.68 -62.82
C GLY A 669 -39.93 -64.09 -63.67
N SER A 670 -39.76 -65.08 -64.55
CA SER A 670 -40.84 -65.78 -65.27
C SER A 670 -40.28 -67.07 -65.86
N CYS A 671 -41.13 -68.05 -66.18
CA CYS A 671 -40.72 -69.32 -66.80
C CYS A 671 -40.11 -69.18 -68.23
N THR A 672 -39.62 -68.00 -68.66
CA THR A 672 -39.10 -67.71 -70.02
C THR A 672 -37.96 -66.67 -70.14
N LYS A 673 -37.44 -66.10 -69.04
CA LYS A 673 -36.57 -64.89 -69.09
C LYS A 673 -35.09 -65.16 -68.80
N VAL A 674 -34.22 -64.79 -69.75
CA VAL A 674 -32.76 -65.06 -69.75
C VAL A 674 -31.93 -63.76 -69.66
N CYS A 675 -30.73 -63.82 -69.07
CA CYS A 675 -29.87 -62.66 -68.77
C CYS A 675 -28.61 -62.55 -69.67
N ASN A 676 -28.07 -61.33 -69.85
CA ASN A 676 -26.93 -61.02 -70.76
C ASN A 676 -25.57 -60.91 -70.02
N SER A 677 -24.45 -61.07 -70.75
CA SER A 677 -23.08 -61.22 -70.21
C SER A 677 -21.98 -60.50 -71.01
N ASN A 678 -22.25 -59.32 -71.58
CA ASN A 678 -21.23 -58.51 -72.24
C ASN A 678 -20.36 -57.78 -71.20
N ASN A 679 -19.03 -57.94 -71.26
CA ASN A 679 -18.06 -57.38 -70.31
C ASN A 679 -18.29 -57.73 -68.82
N GLY A 680 -19.06 -58.77 -68.52
CA GLY A 680 -19.35 -59.21 -67.16
C GLY A 680 -20.15 -60.52 -67.12
N THR A 681 -20.28 -61.12 -65.94
CA THR A 681 -20.94 -62.42 -65.73
C THR A 681 -22.40 -62.24 -65.34
N ALA A 682 -23.32 -62.91 -66.05
CA ALA A 682 -24.75 -62.88 -65.77
C ALA A 682 -25.13 -63.63 -64.47
N THR A 683 -26.14 -63.12 -63.76
CA THR A 683 -26.72 -63.71 -62.54
C THR A 683 -28.24 -63.49 -62.49
N CYS A 684 -28.95 -64.26 -61.66
CA CYS A 684 -30.35 -64.00 -61.33
C CYS A 684 -30.52 -63.92 -59.81
N ASN A 685 -31.17 -62.85 -59.33
CA ASN A 685 -31.55 -62.70 -57.93
C ASN A 685 -32.95 -62.08 -57.82
N THR A 686 -33.81 -62.67 -56.99
CA THR A 686 -35.25 -62.34 -56.84
C THR A 686 -36.01 -62.16 -58.17
N GLY A 687 -35.60 -62.87 -59.23
CA GLY A 687 -36.23 -62.80 -60.54
C GLY A 687 -35.82 -61.60 -61.41
N VAL A 688 -34.77 -60.87 -61.01
CA VAL A 688 -34.17 -59.79 -61.81
C VAL A 688 -32.78 -60.21 -62.28
N CYS A 689 -32.49 -59.93 -63.56
CA CYS A 689 -31.18 -60.20 -64.15
C CYS A 689 -30.15 -59.20 -63.60
N GLY A 690 -29.09 -59.72 -62.97
CA GLY A 690 -27.92 -58.96 -62.57
C GLY A 690 -26.72 -59.28 -63.47
N ILE A 691 -25.75 -58.37 -63.55
CA ILE A 691 -24.47 -58.59 -64.22
C ILE A 691 -23.32 -58.16 -63.30
N ASN A 692 -22.26 -58.95 -63.23
CA ASN A 692 -21.07 -58.65 -62.44
C ASN A 692 -19.91 -58.30 -63.38
N CYS A 693 -19.55 -57.02 -63.45
CA CYS A 693 -18.62 -56.48 -64.45
C CYS A 693 -17.16 -56.92 -64.25
N ASN A 694 -16.43 -56.98 -65.36
CA ASN A 694 -14.97 -57.15 -65.36
C ASN A 694 -14.27 -55.90 -64.80
N ALA A 695 -13.14 -56.09 -64.11
CA ALA A 695 -12.42 -54.99 -63.46
C ALA A 695 -12.03 -53.86 -64.43
N GLY A 696 -12.26 -52.61 -64.02
CA GLY A 696 -12.07 -51.41 -64.85
C GLY A 696 -13.26 -51.07 -65.77
N PHE A 697 -14.34 -51.86 -65.74
CA PHE A 697 -15.60 -51.59 -66.42
C PHE A 697 -16.78 -51.63 -65.45
N ALA A 698 -17.83 -50.85 -65.73
CA ALA A 698 -19.06 -50.85 -64.95
C ALA A 698 -20.29 -50.60 -65.84
N ASN A 699 -21.46 -51.04 -65.36
CA ASN A 699 -22.76 -50.69 -65.93
C ASN A 699 -23.31 -49.46 -65.19
N CYS A 700 -23.41 -48.34 -65.90
CA CYS A 700 -23.69 -47.01 -65.35
C CYS A 700 -25.02 -46.43 -65.83
N ASP A 701 -25.62 -46.99 -66.89
CA ASP A 701 -27.02 -46.72 -67.24
C ASP A 701 -28.04 -47.58 -66.45
N GLY A 702 -27.57 -48.55 -65.66
CA GLY A 702 -28.37 -49.47 -64.85
C GLY A 702 -29.04 -50.60 -65.64
N ASN A 703 -28.81 -50.68 -66.95
CA ASN A 703 -29.50 -51.61 -67.85
C ASN A 703 -28.72 -52.91 -68.05
N THR A 704 -28.91 -53.87 -67.14
CA THR A 704 -28.25 -55.19 -67.16
C THR A 704 -28.48 -56.04 -68.43
N ASN A 705 -29.24 -55.54 -69.41
CA ASN A 705 -29.47 -56.17 -70.70
C ASN A 705 -28.45 -55.78 -71.79
N ASN A 706 -27.64 -54.71 -71.62
CA ASN A 706 -26.66 -54.28 -72.65
C ASN A 706 -25.20 -54.70 -72.36
N GLY A 707 -24.78 -54.72 -71.08
CA GLY A 707 -23.48 -55.23 -70.65
C GLY A 707 -22.88 -54.43 -69.49
N CYS A 708 -21.56 -54.21 -69.56
CA CYS A 708 -20.84 -53.22 -68.76
C CYS A 708 -20.05 -52.31 -69.71
N GLU A 709 -20.52 -51.08 -69.86
CA GLU A 709 -20.27 -50.22 -71.02
C GLU A 709 -19.31 -49.04 -70.75
N VAL A 710 -19.10 -48.66 -69.49
CA VAL A 710 -18.22 -47.52 -69.12
C VAL A 710 -16.86 -48.01 -68.62
N ASN A 711 -15.78 -47.43 -69.13
CA ASN A 711 -14.42 -47.62 -68.60
C ASN A 711 -14.16 -46.68 -67.42
N THR A 712 -14.08 -47.22 -66.20
CA THR A 712 -13.96 -46.43 -64.97
C THR A 712 -12.53 -45.96 -64.68
N ASN A 713 -11.53 -46.46 -65.41
CA ASN A 713 -10.13 -46.10 -65.18
C ASN A 713 -9.72 -44.75 -65.80
N THR A 714 -10.55 -44.20 -66.70
CA THR A 714 -10.21 -43.02 -67.53
C THR A 714 -11.35 -42.00 -67.69
N SER A 715 -12.60 -42.35 -67.36
CA SER A 715 -13.75 -41.45 -67.49
C SER A 715 -13.78 -40.43 -66.35
N LEU A 716 -13.50 -39.16 -66.65
CA LEU A 716 -13.64 -38.01 -65.71
C LEU A 716 -15.02 -37.90 -65.02
N SER A 717 -16.08 -38.42 -65.66
CA SER A 717 -17.45 -38.44 -65.11
C SER A 717 -17.84 -39.77 -64.43
N ASN A 718 -16.94 -40.76 -64.41
CA ASN A 718 -17.17 -42.10 -63.84
C ASN A 718 -15.84 -42.69 -63.32
N CYS A 719 -15.04 -41.89 -62.60
CA CYS A 719 -13.69 -42.28 -62.21
C CYS A 719 -13.74 -43.25 -61.02
N GLY A 720 -13.23 -44.47 -61.20
CA GLY A 720 -13.34 -45.56 -60.21
C GLY A 720 -14.71 -46.22 -60.15
N GLY A 721 -15.80 -45.50 -60.45
CA GLY A 721 -17.16 -46.04 -60.45
C GLY A 721 -18.17 -45.18 -61.21
N CYS A 722 -19.37 -45.72 -61.43
CA CYS A 722 -20.45 -45.01 -62.12
C CYS A 722 -20.89 -43.74 -61.38
N GLY A 723 -21.09 -42.64 -62.12
CA GLY A 723 -21.49 -41.35 -61.58
C GLY A 723 -20.43 -40.65 -60.71
N GLN A 724 -19.24 -41.24 -60.55
CA GLN A 724 -18.12 -40.62 -59.82
C GLN A 724 -17.48 -39.54 -60.69
N VAL A 725 -18.07 -38.35 -60.67
CA VAL A 725 -17.51 -37.15 -61.30
C VAL A 725 -16.47 -36.55 -60.36
N CYS A 726 -15.23 -36.40 -60.81
CA CYS A 726 -14.20 -35.72 -60.02
C CYS A 726 -14.56 -34.23 -59.84
N SER A 727 -14.58 -33.74 -58.60
CA SER A 727 -15.03 -32.38 -58.29
C SER A 727 -14.12 -31.28 -58.85
N ASN A 728 -14.74 -30.18 -59.27
CA ASN A 728 -14.06 -28.96 -59.69
C ASN A 728 -14.23 -27.80 -58.69
N ASN A 729 -14.71 -28.08 -57.47
CA ASN A 729 -14.82 -27.07 -56.41
C ASN A 729 -13.42 -26.60 -55.99
N ASN A 730 -13.10 -25.33 -56.26
CA ASN A 730 -11.85 -24.67 -55.92
C ASN A 730 -10.56 -25.36 -56.41
N GLY A 731 -10.64 -26.22 -57.43
CA GLY A 731 -9.49 -26.96 -57.96
C GLY A 731 -9.74 -27.56 -59.34
N THR A 732 -8.66 -28.02 -59.98
CA THR A 732 -8.69 -28.64 -61.32
C THR A 732 -8.57 -30.16 -61.21
N PRO A 733 -9.61 -30.94 -61.56
CA PRO A 733 -9.60 -32.40 -61.45
C PRO A 733 -9.03 -33.13 -62.67
N SER A 734 -8.58 -34.37 -62.43
CA SER A 734 -8.16 -35.36 -63.42
C SER A 734 -8.52 -36.77 -62.95
N CYS A 735 -8.58 -37.74 -63.87
CA CYS A 735 -8.84 -39.15 -63.56
C CYS A 735 -7.69 -40.01 -64.07
N ALA A 736 -7.03 -40.76 -63.19
CA ALA A 736 -5.90 -41.62 -63.53
C ALA A 736 -6.04 -42.98 -62.82
N SER A 737 -5.97 -44.08 -63.59
CA SER A 737 -6.06 -45.46 -63.08
C SER A 737 -7.28 -45.74 -62.19
N GLY A 738 -8.38 -45.00 -62.35
CA GLY A 738 -9.60 -45.17 -61.56
C GLY A 738 -9.65 -44.38 -60.25
N THR A 739 -8.72 -43.45 -60.00
CA THR A 739 -8.81 -42.49 -58.90
C THR A 739 -8.84 -41.06 -59.43
N CYS A 740 -9.69 -40.21 -58.83
CA CYS A 740 -9.61 -38.76 -59.02
C CYS A 740 -8.31 -38.21 -58.43
N GLN A 741 -7.77 -37.16 -59.04
CA GLN A 741 -6.68 -36.35 -58.50
C GLN A 741 -6.99 -34.87 -58.77
N ILE A 742 -6.83 -34.00 -57.78
CA ILE A 742 -7.14 -32.57 -57.88
C ILE A 742 -5.90 -31.71 -57.61
N ALA A 743 -5.85 -30.53 -58.22
CA ALA A 743 -4.90 -29.47 -57.89
C ALA A 743 -5.66 -28.20 -57.47
N CYS A 744 -5.43 -27.73 -56.24
CA CYS A 744 -6.18 -26.62 -55.64
C CYS A 744 -5.80 -25.24 -56.20
N ASN A 745 -6.78 -24.34 -56.22
CA ASN A 745 -6.57 -22.93 -56.48
C ASN A 745 -5.88 -22.25 -55.27
N PRO A 746 -5.08 -21.19 -55.47
CA PRO A 746 -4.44 -20.46 -54.36
C PRO A 746 -5.46 -19.97 -53.33
N GLY A 747 -5.18 -20.22 -52.05
CA GLY A 747 -6.08 -19.89 -50.92
C GLY A 747 -6.99 -21.04 -50.48
N PHE A 748 -7.04 -22.16 -51.21
CA PHE A 748 -7.82 -23.35 -50.85
C PHE A 748 -6.96 -24.60 -50.74
N ALA A 749 -7.40 -25.57 -49.92
CA ALA A 749 -6.74 -26.85 -49.77
C ALA A 749 -7.76 -28.02 -49.68
N ASP A 750 -7.33 -29.17 -50.19
CA ASP A 750 -7.89 -30.51 -49.92
C ASP A 750 -7.33 -30.94 -48.55
N CYS A 751 -8.22 -31.08 -47.56
CA CYS A 751 -7.85 -31.16 -46.14
C CYS A 751 -8.28 -32.46 -45.44
N ASP A 752 -9.20 -33.22 -46.05
CA ASP A 752 -9.48 -34.60 -45.69
C ASP A 752 -8.69 -35.62 -46.55
N GLY A 753 -8.03 -35.16 -47.62
CA GLY A 753 -7.27 -35.97 -48.56
C GLY A 753 -8.16 -36.62 -49.63
N ASN A 754 -9.36 -36.10 -49.86
CA ASN A 754 -10.36 -36.68 -50.73
C ASN A 754 -10.62 -35.85 -52.01
N PRO A 755 -9.90 -36.10 -53.11
CA PRO A 755 -10.06 -35.37 -54.39
C PRO A 755 -11.41 -35.60 -55.10
N ALA A 756 -12.39 -36.23 -54.42
CA ALA A 756 -13.77 -36.35 -54.86
C ALA A 756 -14.66 -35.17 -54.41
N ASN A 757 -14.35 -34.46 -53.31
CA ASN A 757 -15.17 -33.30 -52.87
C ASN A 757 -14.67 -31.95 -53.40
N GLY A 758 -13.35 -31.77 -53.60
CA GLY A 758 -12.76 -30.55 -54.15
C GLY A 758 -11.51 -30.10 -53.40
N CYS A 759 -11.43 -28.79 -53.15
CA CYS A 759 -10.55 -28.19 -52.15
C CYS A 759 -11.45 -27.31 -51.25
N GLU A 760 -11.91 -27.89 -50.15
CA GLU A 760 -13.10 -27.46 -49.40
C GLU A 760 -12.84 -26.22 -48.56
N ILE A 761 -11.62 -26.11 -48.03
CA ILE A 761 -11.32 -25.19 -46.93
C ILE A 761 -10.62 -23.94 -47.45
N ASP A 762 -11.20 -22.78 -47.15
CA ASP A 762 -10.52 -21.48 -47.26
C ASP A 762 -9.51 -21.34 -46.12
N ILE A 763 -8.27 -21.75 -46.40
CA ILE A 763 -7.15 -21.65 -45.46
C ILE A 763 -6.75 -20.19 -45.17
N THR A 764 -7.39 -19.18 -45.77
CA THR A 764 -7.13 -17.76 -45.47
C THR A 764 -7.99 -17.19 -44.34
N SER A 765 -9.11 -17.85 -44.01
CA SER A 765 -10.09 -17.40 -43.00
C SER A 765 -10.57 -18.46 -42.01
N ASP A 766 -10.38 -19.76 -42.30
CA ASP A 766 -10.79 -20.85 -41.40
C ASP A 766 -9.87 -20.98 -40.17
N VAL A 767 -10.45 -20.88 -38.97
CA VAL A 767 -9.70 -20.91 -37.69
C VAL A 767 -9.21 -22.30 -37.27
N THR A 768 -9.66 -23.38 -37.91
CA THR A 768 -9.16 -24.75 -37.69
C THR A 768 -8.12 -25.20 -38.73
N HIS A 769 -7.91 -24.42 -39.79
CA HIS A 769 -7.06 -24.75 -40.93
C HIS A 769 -6.24 -23.56 -41.47
N CYS A 770 -5.84 -22.65 -40.58
CA CYS A 770 -5.30 -21.36 -40.98
C CYS A 770 -3.91 -21.48 -41.62
N GLY A 771 -3.79 -21.14 -42.90
CA GLY A 771 -2.56 -21.18 -43.70
C GLY A 771 -2.10 -22.58 -44.16
N ALA A 772 -2.57 -23.66 -43.51
CA ALA A 772 -2.28 -25.04 -43.88
C ALA A 772 -3.28 -26.02 -43.23
N CYS A 773 -3.37 -27.25 -43.75
CA CYS A 773 -4.24 -28.29 -43.21
C CYS A 773 -3.45 -29.47 -42.61
N PRO A 774 -3.78 -29.92 -41.38
CA PRO A 774 -4.55 -29.22 -40.34
C PRO A 774 -3.67 -28.17 -39.63
N ASN A 775 -4.21 -26.98 -39.34
CA ASN A 775 -3.53 -25.96 -38.54
C ASN A 775 -4.54 -25.14 -37.72
N VAL A 776 -4.85 -25.65 -36.51
CA VAL A 776 -5.86 -25.05 -35.63
C VAL A 776 -5.25 -23.89 -34.85
N CYS A 777 -5.82 -22.69 -34.99
CA CYS A 777 -5.51 -21.57 -34.11
C CYS A 777 -6.05 -21.86 -32.70
N ASN A 778 -5.17 -22.01 -31.72
CA ASN A 778 -5.53 -22.53 -30.39
C ASN A 778 -6.40 -21.53 -29.58
N SER A 779 -7.40 -22.05 -28.87
CA SER A 779 -8.38 -21.28 -28.09
C SER A 779 -8.25 -21.41 -26.56
N ILE A 780 -7.14 -21.97 -26.04
CA ILE A 780 -6.92 -22.07 -24.59
C ILE A 780 -6.85 -20.65 -24.00
N ASN A 781 -7.86 -20.29 -23.21
CA ASN A 781 -8.04 -18.99 -22.56
C ASN A 781 -7.94 -17.75 -23.47
N GLY A 782 -8.21 -17.90 -24.77
CA GLY A 782 -8.22 -16.79 -25.72
C GLY A 782 -9.18 -17.03 -26.89
N THR A 783 -9.54 -15.96 -27.57
CA THR A 783 -10.36 -15.98 -28.79
C THR A 783 -9.43 -15.99 -30.01
N PRO A 784 -9.33 -17.10 -30.77
CA PRO A 784 -8.53 -17.17 -31.98
C PRO A 784 -9.26 -16.54 -33.17
N SER A 785 -8.48 -16.11 -34.16
CA SER A 785 -8.93 -15.59 -35.45
C SER A 785 -7.92 -15.98 -36.54
N CYS A 786 -8.38 -16.17 -37.77
CA CYS A 786 -7.53 -16.38 -38.93
C CYS A 786 -7.72 -15.23 -39.91
N SER A 787 -6.61 -14.65 -40.40
CA SER A 787 -6.66 -13.60 -41.42
C SER A 787 -5.46 -13.70 -42.34
N GLY A 788 -5.72 -13.80 -43.65
CA GLY A 788 -4.69 -13.94 -44.67
C GLY A 788 -3.86 -15.24 -44.58
N GLY A 789 -4.39 -16.26 -43.89
CA GLY A 789 -3.66 -17.50 -43.59
C GLY A 789 -2.71 -17.41 -42.39
N THR A 790 -2.84 -16.36 -41.57
CA THR A 790 -2.10 -16.19 -40.31
C THR A 790 -3.06 -16.26 -39.12
N CYS A 791 -2.74 -17.09 -38.12
CA CYS A 791 -3.44 -17.08 -36.84
C CYS A 791 -3.15 -15.77 -36.09
N SER A 792 -4.17 -15.25 -35.42
CA SER A 792 -4.11 -14.15 -34.47
C SER A 792 -4.90 -14.54 -33.23
N LEU A 793 -4.45 -14.13 -32.04
CA LEU A 793 -5.04 -14.54 -30.77
C LEU A 793 -5.27 -13.35 -29.85
N THR A 794 -6.45 -13.25 -29.25
CA THR A 794 -6.77 -12.26 -28.21
C THR A 794 -7.05 -12.97 -26.90
N CYS A 795 -6.21 -12.79 -25.88
CA CYS A 795 -6.38 -13.45 -24.59
C CYS A 795 -7.62 -12.96 -23.83
N ASN A 796 -8.25 -13.87 -23.09
CA ASN A 796 -9.33 -13.53 -22.17
C ASN A 796 -8.77 -12.75 -20.96
N SER A 797 -9.58 -11.88 -20.37
CA SER A 797 -9.17 -11.04 -19.23
C SER A 797 -8.54 -11.87 -18.10
N GLY A 798 -7.32 -11.53 -17.71
CA GLY A 798 -6.56 -12.25 -16.68
C GLY A 798 -5.64 -13.37 -17.17
N TRP A 799 -5.54 -13.59 -18.48
CA TRP A 799 -4.63 -14.56 -19.10
C TRP A 799 -3.69 -13.89 -20.10
N GLY A 800 -2.50 -14.46 -20.27
CA GLY A 800 -1.49 -13.97 -21.21
C GLY A 800 -0.78 -15.10 -21.95
N ASN A 801 -0.42 -14.82 -23.20
CA ASN A 801 0.55 -15.59 -23.97
C ASN A 801 1.94 -15.00 -23.65
N CYS A 802 2.76 -15.75 -22.91
CA CYS A 802 3.99 -15.21 -22.30
C CYS A 802 5.29 -15.76 -22.90
N ASP A 803 5.21 -16.78 -23.75
CA ASP A 803 6.33 -17.32 -24.55
C ASP A 803 6.33 -16.80 -26.00
N GLY A 804 5.28 -16.11 -26.43
CA GLY A 804 5.09 -15.61 -27.79
C GLY A 804 4.58 -16.67 -28.78
N GLN A 805 4.18 -17.85 -28.32
CA GLN A 805 3.83 -18.98 -29.16
C GLN A 805 2.31 -19.08 -29.39
N LEU A 806 1.84 -18.70 -30.59
CA LEU A 806 0.41 -18.63 -30.94
C LEU A 806 -0.33 -19.98 -30.99
N ASN A 807 0.36 -21.10 -30.77
CA ASN A 807 -0.16 -22.46 -30.93
C ASN A 807 -0.50 -23.18 -29.61
N ASN A 808 -0.13 -22.63 -28.44
CA ASN A 808 -0.53 -23.13 -27.11
C ASN A 808 -1.68 -22.33 -26.47
N GLY A 809 -1.93 -21.09 -26.93
CA GLY A 809 -3.06 -20.27 -26.50
C GLY A 809 -2.64 -19.07 -25.62
N CYS A 810 -3.29 -18.93 -24.48
CA CYS A 810 -2.94 -17.97 -23.42
C CYS A 810 -2.78 -18.76 -22.13
N GLU A 811 -1.55 -19.22 -21.90
CA GLU A 811 -1.22 -20.32 -20.99
C GLU A 811 -1.20 -19.86 -19.54
N ILE A 812 -0.83 -18.60 -19.31
CA ILE A 812 -0.45 -18.10 -17.99
C ILE A 812 -1.58 -17.30 -17.37
N ASN A 813 -2.00 -17.71 -16.18
CA ASN A 813 -3.01 -17.01 -15.38
C ASN A 813 -2.36 -15.83 -14.66
N LEU A 814 -2.40 -14.67 -15.28
CA LEU A 814 -1.81 -13.42 -14.77
C LEU A 814 -2.40 -13.00 -13.41
N ASN A 815 -3.55 -13.54 -12.99
CA ASN A 815 -4.15 -13.23 -11.68
C ASN A 815 -3.55 -13.99 -10.50
N GLY A 816 -2.80 -15.08 -10.74
CA GLY A 816 -2.28 -15.97 -9.69
C GLY A 816 -0.89 -16.56 -9.96
N ASP A 817 -0.35 -16.43 -11.17
CA ASP A 817 1.03 -16.84 -11.47
C ASP A 817 2.04 -15.87 -10.84
N ILE A 818 2.99 -16.44 -10.08
CA ILE A 818 3.96 -15.68 -9.28
C ILE A 818 5.13 -15.13 -10.12
N THR A 819 5.32 -15.68 -11.32
CA THR A 819 6.37 -15.32 -12.29
C THR A 819 5.88 -14.37 -13.40
N HIS A 820 4.57 -14.18 -13.53
CA HIS A 820 3.94 -13.37 -14.58
C HIS A 820 2.70 -12.60 -14.05
N CYS A 821 2.80 -12.07 -12.83
CA CYS A 821 1.68 -11.46 -12.13
C CYS A 821 1.27 -10.14 -12.79
N GLY A 822 0.02 -10.04 -13.25
CA GLY A 822 -0.53 -8.88 -13.96
C GLY A 822 -0.06 -8.73 -15.41
N ASN A 823 1.17 -9.16 -15.76
CA ASN A 823 1.66 -9.24 -17.13
C ASN A 823 2.84 -10.23 -17.27
N CYS A 824 3.09 -10.64 -18.52
CA CYS A 824 4.11 -11.63 -18.91
C CYS A 824 5.58 -11.28 -18.63
N ALA A 825 5.90 -10.10 -18.10
CA ALA A 825 7.26 -9.71 -17.72
C ALA A 825 7.45 -9.49 -16.20
N THR A 826 6.39 -9.66 -15.40
CA THR A 826 6.38 -9.28 -13.98
C THR A 826 6.42 -10.49 -13.06
N ALA A 827 7.63 -10.92 -12.72
CA ALA A 827 7.85 -11.86 -11.63
C ALA A 827 7.84 -11.13 -10.28
N CYS A 828 7.08 -11.64 -9.31
CA CYS A 828 7.09 -11.11 -7.95
C CYS A 828 8.39 -11.52 -7.24
N SER A 829 9.10 -10.57 -6.61
CA SER A 829 10.40 -10.87 -6.00
C SER A 829 10.30 -11.82 -4.81
N SER A 830 11.19 -12.81 -4.76
CA SER A 830 11.35 -13.73 -3.64
C SER A 830 12.52 -13.36 -2.71
N VAL A 831 13.09 -12.16 -2.86
CA VAL A 831 14.22 -11.69 -2.03
C VAL A 831 13.73 -11.43 -0.61
N ASN A 832 14.15 -12.28 0.33
CA ASN A 832 13.85 -12.23 1.77
C ASN A 832 12.34 -12.21 2.13
N GLY A 833 11.47 -12.69 1.25
CA GLY A 833 10.04 -12.80 1.53
C GLY A 833 9.38 -13.94 0.75
N THR A 834 8.15 -14.26 1.11
CA THR A 834 7.28 -15.16 0.36
C THR A 834 6.36 -14.32 -0.52
N PRO A 835 6.58 -14.26 -1.85
CA PRO A 835 5.69 -13.56 -2.75
C PRO A 835 4.35 -14.30 -2.94
N SER A 836 3.37 -13.58 -3.45
CA SER A 836 2.06 -14.08 -3.87
C SER A 836 1.50 -13.18 -4.96
N CYS A 837 0.71 -13.72 -5.88
CA CYS A 837 -0.03 -12.94 -6.87
C CYS A 837 -1.52 -12.97 -6.50
N ASN A 838 -2.15 -11.80 -6.36
CA ASN A 838 -3.55 -11.66 -5.98
C ASN A 838 -4.26 -10.71 -6.96
N ASN A 839 -5.12 -11.27 -7.82
CA ASN A 839 -5.85 -10.52 -8.86
C ASN A 839 -4.94 -9.63 -9.72
N GLY A 840 -3.76 -10.16 -10.09
CA GLY A 840 -2.79 -9.48 -10.96
C GLY A 840 -1.86 -8.50 -10.26
N ASN A 841 -1.92 -8.39 -8.92
CA ASN A 841 -1.00 -7.59 -8.14
C ASN A 841 -0.06 -8.49 -7.31
N CYS A 842 1.24 -8.23 -7.38
CA CYS A 842 2.21 -8.85 -6.47
C CYS A 842 1.98 -8.35 -5.04
N ALA A 843 1.97 -9.26 -4.08
CA ALA A 843 2.01 -8.95 -2.65
C ALA A 843 3.03 -9.87 -1.97
N ILE A 844 3.92 -9.30 -1.15
CA ILE A 844 5.01 -10.03 -0.50
C ILE A 844 4.82 -10.09 1.01
N ALA A 845 4.93 -11.28 1.59
CA ALA A 845 5.00 -11.48 3.03
C ALA A 845 6.48 -11.62 3.43
N CYS A 846 7.07 -10.59 4.03
CA CYS A 846 8.48 -10.60 4.39
C CYS A 846 8.81 -11.69 5.42
N ASN A 847 10.01 -12.25 5.29
CA ASN A 847 10.55 -13.16 6.30
C ASN A 847 10.83 -12.39 7.60
N THR A 848 10.87 -13.09 8.73
CA THR A 848 11.13 -12.48 10.05
C THR A 848 12.40 -11.63 10.04
N PHE A 849 12.28 -10.37 10.50
CA PHE A 849 13.31 -9.33 10.49
C PHE A 849 13.75 -8.80 9.12
N PHE A 850 12.94 -8.99 8.07
CA PHE A 850 13.08 -8.26 6.82
C PHE A 850 11.84 -7.41 6.56
N GLY A 851 12.02 -6.30 5.83
CA GLY A 851 10.96 -5.38 5.46
C GLY A 851 11.14 -4.88 4.04
N ASN A 852 10.02 -4.62 3.37
CA ASN A 852 9.97 -3.74 2.21
C ASN A 852 9.72 -2.32 2.73
N CYS A 853 10.73 -1.46 2.66
CA CYS A 853 10.70 -0.12 3.21
C CYS A 853 10.52 0.97 2.13
N ASP A 854 10.68 0.64 0.84
CA ASP A 854 10.46 1.57 -0.28
C ASP A 854 9.06 1.45 -0.94
N GLY A 855 8.28 0.41 -0.59
CA GLY A 855 6.96 0.13 -1.15
C GLY A 855 6.95 -0.68 -2.44
N LEU A 856 8.12 -1.06 -2.98
CA LEU A 856 8.26 -1.71 -4.29
C LEU A 856 8.32 -3.23 -4.18
N VAL A 857 7.14 -3.88 -4.18
CA VAL A 857 6.96 -5.36 -4.20
C VAL A 857 7.72 -6.12 -5.31
N THR A 858 8.32 -5.41 -6.27
CA THR A 858 9.13 -5.94 -7.36
C THR A 858 10.62 -6.11 -7.03
N ASN A 859 11.15 -5.53 -5.95
CA ASN A 859 12.55 -5.75 -5.53
C ASN A 859 12.67 -6.73 -4.34
N GLY A 860 11.74 -6.72 -3.38
CA GLY A 860 11.56 -7.79 -2.39
C GLY A 860 11.23 -7.31 -0.99
N CYS A 861 11.94 -7.86 0.01
CA CYS A 861 12.03 -7.33 1.37
C CYS A 861 13.52 -7.02 1.63
N GLU A 862 13.96 -5.94 1.01
CA GLU A 862 15.34 -5.54 0.78
C GLU A 862 16.07 -5.09 2.05
N VAL A 863 15.34 -4.61 3.07
CA VAL A 863 15.95 -4.08 4.31
C VAL A 863 15.95 -5.12 5.44
N ASN A 864 17.12 -5.29 6.07
CA ASN A 864 17.32 -6.18 7.22
C ASN A 864 17.05 -5.44 8.54
N LEU A 865 15.81 -5.52 9.02
CA LEU A 865 15.31 -4.87 10.23
C LEU A 865 16.04 -5.31 11.52
N ASN A 866 16.83 -6.39 11.50
CA ASN A 866 17.63 -6.83 12.66
C ASN A 866 18.96 -6.07 12.82
N SER A 867 19.42 -5.37 11.78
CA SER A 867 20.74 -4.71 11.78
C SER A 867 20.82 -3.37 11.04
N ASP A 868 19.83 -3.01 10.22
CA ASP A 868 19.80 -1.70 9.56
C ASP A 868 19.47 -0.59 10.57
N ILE A 869 20.36 0.39 10.67
CA ILE A 869 20.28 1.48 11.65
C ILE A 869 19.17 2.50 11.34
N ASN A 870 18.64 2.51 10.11
CA ASN A 870 17.60 3.44 9.67
C ASN A 870 16.19 2.79 9.67
N HIS A 871 16.10 1.48 9.89
CA HIS A 871 14.86 0.70 9.81
C HIS A 871 14.81 -0.40 10.88
N CYS A 872 15.34 -0.13 12.08
CA CYS A 872 15.52 -1.14 13.10
C CYS A 872 14.18 -1.60 13.69
N GLY A 873 13.89 -2.89 13.60
CA GLY A 873 12.61 -3.49 14.02
C GLY A 873 11.43 -3.24 13.07
N SER A 874 11.35 -2.07 12.44
CA SER A 874 10.33 -1.75 11.42
C SER A 874 10.75 -0.60 10.50
N CYS A 875 10.14 -0.52 9.31
CA CYS A 875 10.27 0.64 8.43
C CYS A 875 9.37 1.79 8.93
N PRO A 876 9.82 3.07 9.00
CA PRO A 876 11.18 3.60 8.87
C PRO A 876 11.74 4.02 10.26
N THR A 877 12.04 3.05 11.13
CA THR A 877 12.50 3.30 12.50
C THR A 877 14.02 3.55 12.54
N VAL A 878 14.41 4.81 12.52
CA VAL A 878 15.82 5.23 12.62
C VAL A 878 16.30 5.23 14.07
N CYS A 879 17.42 4.54 14.35
CA CYS A 879 18.11 4.63 15.64
C CYS A 879 18.96 5.92 15.68
N ASN A 880 18.62 6.83 16.59
CA ASN A 880 19.21 8.17 16.65
C ASN A 880 20.65 8.12 17.21
N SER A 881 21.60 8.75 16.50
CA SER A 881 23.03 8.78 16.84
C SER A 881 23.51 10.11 17.46
N THR A 882 22.59 10.96 17.89
CA THR A 882 22.93 12.23 18.54
C THR A 882 23.74 11.99 19.82
N ASN A 883 24.99 12.46 19.82
CA ASN A 883 25.99 12.28 20.89
C ASN A 883 26.34 10.81 21.25
N GLY A 884 25.97 9.82 20.44
CA GLY A 884 26.18 8.40 20.76
C GLY A 884 26.32 7.51 19.53
N THR A 885 27.03 6.39 19.68
CA THR A 885 27.06 5.36 18.64
C THR A 885 25.79 4.52 18.75
N ALA A 886 24.82 4.81 17.89
CA ALA A 886 23.62 3.99 17.73
C ALA A 886 23.95 2.65 17.08
N THR A 887 23.19 1.63 17.45
CA THR A 887 23.32 0.25 17.00
C THR A 887 21.92 -0.36 16.84
N CYS A 888 21.76 -1.28 15.90
CA CYS A 888 20.56 -2.11 15.78
C CYS A 888 20.96 -3.57 16.06
N THR A 889 20.27 -4.25 16.96
CA THR A 889 20.53 -5.67 17.28
C THR A 889 19.26 -6.34 17.81
N GLY A 890 18.86 -7.47 17.25
CA GLY A 890 17.61 -8.16 17.61
C GLY A 890 16.34 -7.49 17.07
N GLY A 891 16.48 -6.49 16.19
CA GLY A 891 15.39 -5.58 15.82
C GLY A 891 15.13 -4.47 16.86
N THR A 892 16.01 -4.31 17.85
CA THR A 892 15.93 -3.24 18.85
C THR A 892 17.05 -2.23 18.61
N CYS A 893 16.72 -0.93 18.63
CA CYS A 893 17.75 0.10 18.75
C CYS A 893 18.45 -0.02 20.11
N GLY A 894 19.74 0.32 20.14
CA GLY A 894 20.52 0.51 21.36
C GLY A 894 21.60 1.56 21.12
N ILE A 895 21.92 2.37 22.13
CA ILE A 895 22.88 3.47 21.99
C ILE A 895 24.01 3.36 23.01
N ASN A 896 25.24 3.55 22.55
CA ASN A 896 26.40 3.77 23.41
C ASN A 896 26.73 5.27 23.41
N CYS A 897 26.38 5.96 24.49
CA CYS A 897 26.64 7.39 24.63
C CYS A 897 28.14 7.70 24.66
N THR A 898 28.53 8.77 23.97
CA THR A 898 29.91 9.26 23.99
C THR A 898 30.06 10.19 25.20
N ALA A 899 30.93 9.85 26.14
CA ALA A 899 31.18 10.71 27.30
C ALA A 899 31.57 12.14 26.86
N PRO A 900 31.00 13.20 27.46
CA PRO A 900 30.26 13.25 28.73
C PRO A 900 28.74 13.04 28.66
N PHE A 901 28.17 12.71 27.50
CA PHE A 901 26.72 12.57 27.34
C PHE A 901 26.18 11.25 27.93
N GLN A 902 24.94 11.28 28.42
CA GLN A 902 24.18 10.15 28.95
C GLN A 902 22.73 10.23 28.42
N ASN A 903 22.09 9.08 28.22
CA ASN A 903 20.64 8.99 27.98
C ASN A 903 19.97 8.77 29.34
N CYS A 904 19.12 9.72 29.76
CA CYS A 904 18.61 9.79 31.13
C CYS A 904 17.09 9.59 31.28
N ASP A 905 16.35 9.62 30.17
CA ASP A 905 14.93 9.26 30.11
C ASP A 905 14.69 7.78 29.74
N GLY A 906 15.72 7.09 29.23
CA GLY A 906 15.64 5.72 28.73
C GLY A 906 15.13 5.59 27.29
N LEU A 907 14.95 6.71 26.57
CA LEU A 907 14.35 6.74 25.24
C LEU A 907 15.42 6.68 24.15
N LEU A 908 15.55 5.52 23.51
CA LEU A 908 16.62 5.18 22.56
C LEU A 908 16.47 5.85 21.17
N ASN A 909 15.53 6.78 21.04
CA ASN A 909 15.14 7.44 19.78
C ASN A 909 15.44 8.96 19.75
N ASN A 910 15.83 9.57 20.88
CA ASN A 910 16.31 10.97 20.93
C ASN A 910 17.85 11.09 20.97
N GLY A 911 18.56 10.03 21.38
CA GLY A 911 20.03 9.96 21.38
C GLY A 911 20.62 9.87 22.79
N CYS A 912 21.59 10.74 23.08
CA CYS A 912 22.15 10.95 24.42
C CYS A 912 22.17 12.45 24.73
N GLU A 913 21.19 12.88 25.51
CA GLU A 913 20.71 14.26 25.61
C GLU A 913 21.43 15.00 26.75
N SER A 914 21.61 14.32 27.87
CA SER A 914 22.08 14.92 29.12
C SER A 914 23.60 14.96 29.15
N ASN A 915 24.18 16.17 29.07
CA ASN A 915 25.62 16.35 29.27
C ASN A 915 25.95 16.31 30.77
N SER A 916 26.44 15.17 31.25
CA SER A 916 26.70 14.97 32.70
C SER A 916 27.82 15.81 33.30
N GLN A 917 28.50 16.68 32.52
CA GLN A 917 29.45 17.67 33.05
C GLN A 917 28.87 19.08 33.20
N ALA A 918 27.70 19.36 32.62
CA ALA A 918 27.13 20.72 32.53
C ALA A 918 25.61 20.81 32.79
N ASP A 919 24.87 19.71 32.65
CA ASP A 919 23.43 19.66 32.91
C ASP A 919 23.15 19.65 34.43
N ALA A 920 22.46 20.69 34.91
CA ALA A 920 22.08 20.82 36.31
C ALA A 920 20.99 19.83 36.75
N ALA A 921 20.25 19.19 35.82
CA ALA A 921 19.26 18.16 36.14
C ALA A 921 19.87 16.74 36.27
N HIS A 922 21.03 16.51 35.65
CA HIS A 922 21.65 15.18 35.49
C HIS A 922 23.17 15.22 35.76
N CYS A 923 23.59 15.94 36.80
CA CYS A 923 24.98 16.28 37.03
C CYS A 923 25.80 15.06 37.51
N GLY A 924 26.78 14.64 36.71
CA GLY A 924 27.56 13.42 36.90
C GLY A 924 26.80 12.11 36.65
N ASN A 925 25.49 12.06 36.93
CA ASN A 925 24.61 10.94 36.63
C ASN A 925 23.15 11.39 36.47
N CYS A 926 22.36 10.57 35.76
CA CYS A 926 20.94 10.75 35.47
C CYS A 926 19.99 10.86 36.68
N SER A 927 20.46 10.77 37.93
CA SER A 927 19.62 10.90 39.13
C SER A 927 20.00 12.11 40.01
N THR A 928 20.97 12.93 39.59
CA THR A 928 21.53 14.01 40.41
C THR A 928 21.14 15.38 39.86
N ASN A 929 20.03 15.91 40.38
CA ASN A 929 19.52 17.23 40.04
C ASN A 929 20.01 18.27 41.08
N CYS A 930 20.86 19.20 40.67
CA CYS A 930 21.43 20.24 41.54
C CYS A 930 20.37 21.21 42.11
N ASN A 931 19.15 21.21 41.58
CA ASN A 931 18.02 22.00 42.10
C ASN A 931 17.12 21.21 43.09
N SER A 932 17.44 19.95 43.41
CA SER A 932 16.62 19.10 44.29
C SER A 932 17.45 18.10 45.12
N PRO A 933 17.45 18.18 46.47
CA PRO A 933 16.67 19.10 47.29
C PRO A 933 17.20 20.54 47.22
N ALA A 934 16.29 21.51 47.35
CA ALA A 934 16.64 22.93 47.39
C ALA A 934 17.51 23.23 48.63
N GLN A 935 18.72 23.72 48.39
CA GLN A 935 19.70 24.04 49.43
C GLN A 935 19.36 25.36 50.12
N ALA A 936 19.75 25.50 51.40
CA ALA A 936 19.35 26.63 52.22
C ALA A 936 19.82 27.97 51.61
N ASN A 937 18.87 28.86 51.35
CA ASN A 937 19.10 30.20 50.81
C ASN A 937 19.81 30.28 49.44
N VAL A 938 19.86 29.20 48.67
CA VAL A 938 20.36 29.20 47.28
C VAL A 938 19.26 29.68 46.33
N SER A 939 19.59 30.56 45.39
CA SER A 939 18.67 31.04 44.34
C SER A 939 18.88 30.34 42.98
N SER A 940 20.10 29.87 42.70
CA SER A 940 20.36 28.92 41.60
C SER A 940 21.58 28.04 41.87
N ALA A 941 21.56 26.83 41.36
CA ALA A 941 22.68 25.88 41.37
C ALA A 941 23.05 25.47 39.94
N ASN A 942 24.31 25.13 39.71
CA ASN A 942 24.80 24.67 38.42
C ASN A 942 25.59 23.37 38.53
N CYS A 943 25.73 22.67 37.41
CA CYS A 943 26.68 21.57 37.28
C CYS A 943 27.98 22.10 36.68
N SER A 944 29.13 21.77 37.27
CA SER A 944 30.42 21.92 36.61
C SER A 944 31.37 20.80 37.02
N GLY A 945 32.08 20.22 36.04
CA GLY A 945 33.02 19.13 36.28
C GLY A 945 32.37 17.87 36.87
N ALA A 946 31.10 17.61 36.53
CA ALA A 946 30.28 16.51 37.07
C ALA A 946 29.98 16.58 38.59
N ALA A 947 30.05 17.78 39.18
CA ALA A 947 29.58 18.08 40.53
C ALA A 947 28.63 19.29 40.55
N CYS A 948 27.71 19.34 41.51
CA CYS A 948 26.83 20.48 41.76
C CYS A 948 27.54 21.56 42.58
N HIS A 949 27.32 22.83 42.24
CA HIS A 949 27.85 23.99 42.96
C HIS A 949 26.75 25.03 43.18
N VAL A 950 26.93 25.90 44.18
CA VAL A 950 26.09 27.09 44.35
C VAL A 950 26.45 28.09 43.25
N ALA A 951 25.49 28.47 42.41
CA ALA A 951 25.71 29.43 41.34
C ALA A 951 25.34 30.86 41.79
N THR A 952 24.21 31.01 42.50
CA THR A 952 23.80 32.26 43.15
C THR A 952 23.05 32.01 44.46
N CYS A 953 23.23 32.90 45.44
CA CYS A 953 22.46 32.93 46.67
C CYS A 953 21.18 33.79 46.53
N ASN A 954 20.23 33.62 47.45
CA ASN A 954 19.12 34.54 47.64
C ASN A 954 19.62 35.93 48.05
N ALA A 955 18.89 36.98 47.68
CA ALA A 955 19.29 38.35 47.98
C ALA A 955 19.49 38.57 49.50
N GLY A 956 20.64 39.13 49.88
CA GLY A 956 21.05 39.31 51.27
C GLY A 956 21.78 38.10 51.89
N PHE A 957 21.96 36.99 51.16
CA PHE A 957 22.70 35.82 51.61
C PHE A 957 23.99 35.60 50.80
N TYR A 958 25.00 34.98 51.42
CA TYR A 958 26.26 34.59 50.78
C TYR A 958 26.70 33.18 51.21
N ASP A 959 27.21 32.41 50.25
CA ASP A 959 27.94 31.15 50.46
C ASP A 959 29.30 31.46 51.11
N LYS A 960 29.61 30.76 52.18
CA LYS A 960 30.79 30.99 53.01
C LYS A 960 32.02 30.16 52.59
N ASP A 961 31.81 28.97 52.04
CA ASP A 961 32.90 27.98 51.84
C ASP A 961 32.87 27.20 50.50
N GLY A 962 31.88 27.46 49.64
CA GLY A 962 31.73 26.83 48.33
C GLY A 962 31.06 25.46 48.36
N THR A 963 30.57 25.00 49.53
CA THR A 963 30.06 23.64 49.69
C THR A 963 28.56 23.57 49.44
N PHE A 964 28.19 23.06 48.27
CA PHE A 964 26.80 22.87 47.81
C PHE A 964 25.84 22.26 48.86
N ASN A 965 26.30 21.38 49.74
CA ASN A 965 25.47 20.68 50.72
C ASN A 965 25.04 21.52 51.94
N ASN A 966 25.53 22.76 52.10
CA ASN A 966 25.13 23.68 53.16
C ASN A 966 24.44 24.96 52.66
N GLY A 967 24.67 25.35 51.40
CA GLY A 967 23.90 26.38 50.69
C GLY A 967 24.52 27.77 50.79
N CYS A 968 23.79 28.73 51.37
CA CYS A 968 24.29 30.08 51.63
C CYS A 968 24.03 30.46 53.11
N GLU A 969 25.10 30.51 53.90
CA GLU A 969 25.05 30.52 55.37
C GLU A 969 25.21 31.91 56.00
N CYS A 970 25.78 32.88 55.28
CA CYS A 970 25.89 34.25 55.76
C CYS A 970 24.66 35.08 55.38
N THR A 971 24.29 36.02 56.26
CA THR A 971 23.36 37.12 55.99
C THR A 971 24.08 38.47 56.08
N VAL A 972 23.70 39.45 55.24
CA VAL A 972 23.91 40.87 55.53
C VAL A 972 23.26 41.22 56.89
N ASP A 973 23.77 42.24 57.59
CA ASP A 973 23.05 42.81 58.73
C ASP A 973 22.20 44.05 58.34
N THR A 974 21.93 44.97 59.27
CA THR A 974 21.03 46.12 59.09
C THR A 974 21.67 47.45 59.50
N MET A 975 22.98 47.47 59.76
CA MET A 975 23.72 48.70 60.03
C MET A 975 23.88 49.55 58.75
N PRO A 976 23.99 50.90 58.86
CA PRO A 976 24.08 51.75 57.67
C PRO A 976 25.52 51.88 57.14
N ASP A 977 25.74 51.49 55.88
CA ASP A 977 26.98 51.68 55.10
C ASP A 977 27.44 53.14 54.93
N THR A 978 26.65 54.10 55.39
CA THR A 978 26.92 55.52 55.17
C THR A 978 26.97 56.33 56.45
N CYS A 979 28.00 57.16 56.56
CA CYS A 979 28.20 58.11 57.65
C CYS A 979 27.00 59.06 57.89
N ALA A 980 26.19 59.32 56.86
CA ALA A 980 24.96 60.10 56.99
C ALA A 980 23.85 59.35 57.76
N GLY A 981 23.74 58.02 57.56
CA GLY A 981 22.78 57.16 58.24
C GLY A 981 23.20 56.69 59.65
N ALA A 982 24.48 56.88 60.01
CA ALA A 982 25.16 56.31 61.19
C ALA A 982 24.27 56.09 62.44
N THR A 983 24.13 54.82 62.84
CA THR A 983 23.26 54.36 63.93
C THR A 983 23.60 55.06 65.24
N SER A 984 22.64 55.82 65.78
CA SER A 984 22.85 56.57 67.03
C SER A 984 22.76 55.65 68.25
N THR A 985 23.84 55.57 69.02
CA THR A 985 23.94 54.70 70.19
C THR A 985 23.41 55.39 71.44
N THR A 986 23.09 54.60 72.48
CA THR A 986 22.85 55.13 73.83
C THR A 986 24.06 55.95 74.30
N THR A 987 23.80 57.05 75.04
CA THR A 987 24.86 57.85 75.66
C THR A 987 25.61 57.04 76.71
N VAL A 988 26.94 56.95 76.57
CA VAL A 988 27.83 56.29 77.53
C VAL A 988 28.09 57.25 78.69
N ALA A 989 27.60 56.89 79.87
CA ALA A 989 27.86 57.61 81.12
C ALA A 989 29.32 57.38 81.59
N VAL A 990 29.83 58.27 82.45
CA VAL A 990 31.13 58.08 83.12
C VAL A 990 31.10 56.79 83.96
N ASP A 991 32.21 56.06 84.00
CA ASP A 991 32.39 54.75 84.64
C ASP A 991 31.50 53.62 84.06
N ALA A 992 30.79 53.87 82.95
CA ALA A 992 29.93 52.86 82.30
C ALA A 992 30.66 52.11 81.18
N THR A 993 30.23 50.88 80.91
CA THR A 993 30.62 50.11 79.73
C THR A 993 29.38 49.62 78.99
N THR A 994 29.34 49.83 77.67
CA THR A 994 28.24 49.45 76.76
C THR A 994 28.76 48.52 75.67
N TYR A 995 27.96 47.53 75.28
CA TYR A 995 28.27 46.62 74.19
C TYR A 995 27.33 46.86 73.01
N LEU A 996 27.87 46.76 71.78
CA LEU A 996 27.09 46.81 70.55
C LEU A 996 27.43 45.58 69.68
N PRO A 997 26.44 44.74 69.30
CA PRO A 997 25.05 44.80 69.77
C PRO A 997 24.94 44.58 71.29
N SER A 998 23.82 44.99 71.87
CA SER A 998 23.55 44.82 73.31
C SER A 998 23.05 43.41 73.66
N SER A 999 22.68 42.62 72.66
CA SER A 999 22.46 41.18 72.75
C SER A 999 23.77 40.41 72.57
N SER A 1000 23.78 39.11 72.84
CA SER A 1000 24.95 38.24 72.62
C SER A 1000 25.22 37.88 71.15
N GLY A 1001 24.77 38.72 70.21
CA GLY A 1001 25.02 38.56 68.78
C GLY A 1001 26.29 39.29 68.32
N ASN A 1002 26.48 39.33 67.00
CA ASN A 1002 27.51 40.11 66.32
C ASN A 1002 26.86 41.01 65.26
N TYR A 1003 27.58 42.04 64.84
CA TYR A 1003 27.44 42.66 63.52
C TYR A 1003 28.36 41.95 62.52
N SER A 1004 28.19 42.14 61.21
CA SER A 1004 28.79 41.30 60.17
C SER A 1004 29.13 42.07 58.88
N ILE A 1005 30.38 42.56 58.77
CA ILE A 1005 30.86 43.19 57.52
C ILE A 1005 30.99 42.12 56.43
N THR A 1006 30.38 42.37 55.27
CA THR A 1006 30.42 41.46 54.11
C THR A 1006 31.63 41.72 53.18
N PRO A 1007 31.98 40.76 52.29
CA PRO A 1007 33.14 40.82 51.38
C PRO A 1007 33.51 42.12 50.66
N THR A 1008 32.56 42.97 50.25
CA THR A 1008 32.83 44.03 49.25
C THR A 1008 31.93 45.26 49.41
N GLY A 1009 32.53 46.40 49.77
CA GLY A 1009 31.88 47.72 49.77
C GLY A 1009 31.09 48.07 51.03
N ASP A 1010 30.98 47.13 51.96
CA ASP A 1010 30.25 47.17 53.22
C ASP A 1010 31.05 47.86 54.34
N GLU A 1011 30.44 48.83 55.03
CA GLU A 1011 31.11 49.69 56.03
C GLU A 1011 30.17 50.25 57.12
N ASP A 1012 29.97 49.54 58.23
CA ASP A 1012 29.06 49.99 59.30
C ASP A 1012 29.44 51.33 59.97
N TRP A 1013 28.48 52.26 60.03
CA TRP A 1013 28.62 53.53 60.75
C TRP A 1013 27.78 53.63 62.02
N PHE A 1014 28.41 54.07 63.10
CA PHE A 1014 27.80 54.36 64.40
C PHE A 1014 28.03 55.82 64.82
N ARG A 1015 27.05 56.41 65.51
CA ARG A 1015 27.15 57.73 66.14
C ARG A 1015 27.11 57.56 67.66
N VAL A 1016 28.30 57.58 68.27
CA VAL A 1016 28.48 57.33 69.70
C VAL A 1016 28.49 58.66 70.46
N THR A 1017 27.79 58.74 71.59
CA THR A 1017 27.81 59.92 72.47
C THR A 1017 28.32 59.55 73.87
N PHE A 1018 29.21 60.37 74.40
CA PHE A 1018 29.86 60.23 75.71
C PHE A 1018 29.47 61.40 76.62
N THR A 1019 29.29 61.13 77.91
CA THR A 1019 28.99 62.17 78.91
C THR A 1019 30.28 62.86 79.34
N THR A 1020 30.46 64.12 78.99
CA THR A 1020 31.62 64.93 79.39
C THR A 1020 31.56 65.39 80.85
N ILE A 1021 32.71 65.40 81.51
CA ILE A 1021 32.94 66.07 82.80
C ILE A 1021 34.10 67.06 82.67
N ALA A 1022 34.04 68.17 83.41
CA ALA A 1022 35.06 69.22 83.39
C ALA A 1022 36.28 68.87 84.27
N SER A 1023 36.89 67.71 84.05
CA SER A 1023 38.02 67.20 84.83
C SER A 1023 38.92 66.27 84.01
N THR A 1024 40.06 65.87 84.58
CA THR A 1024 41.02 64.92 83.99
C THR A 1024 40.52 63.47 83.92
N ALA A 1025 39.28 63.19 84.34
CA ALA A 1025 38.71 61.84 84.40
C ALA A 1025 37.77 61.50 83.22
N PHE A 1026 37.70 62.34 82.19
CA PHE A 1026 37.01 62.03 80.94
C PHE A 1026 37.94 61.18 80.05
N ASN A 1027 37.59 59.89 79.84
CA ASN A 1027 38.47 58.90 79.20
C ASN A 1027 37.69 57.96 78.24
N PRO A 1028 37.00 58.52 77.22
CA PRO A 1028 36.23 57.71 76.29
C PRO A 1028 37.13 56.74 75.50
N ARG A 1029 36.67 55.49 75.42
CA ARG A 1029 37.33 54.37 74.74
C ARG A 1029 36.34 53.56 73.92
N ILE A 1030 36.82 53.08 72.78
CA ILE A 1030 36.10 52.27 71.81
C ILE A 1030 37.01 51.10 71.43
N GLN A 1031 36.57 49.86 71.69
CA GLN A 1031 37.24 48.66 71.20
C GLN A 1031 36.39 47.99 70.11
N LEU A 1032 37.06 47.48 69.09
CA LEU A 1032 36.52 46.60 68.05
C LEU A 1032 37.05 45.19 68.31
N ILE A 1033 36.15 44.28 68.68
CA ILE A 1033 36.48 42.86 68.86
C ILE A 1033 36.07 42.11 67.59
N ASP A 1034 37.06 41.68 66.82
CA ASP A 1034 36.89 40.78 65.68
C ASP A 1034 36.57 39.36 66.19
N ASN A 1035 35.30 38.98 66.08
CA ASN A 1035 34.79 37.65 66.44
C ASN A 1035 34.86 36.66 65.26
N SER A 1036 35.28 37.10 64.07
CA SER A 1036 35.65 36.21 62.95
C SER A 1036 37.03 35.60 63.14
N GLY A 1037 37.90 36.26 63.93
CA GLY A 1037 39.28 35.84 64.17
C GLY A 1037 40.21 36.02 62.97
N THR A 1038 39.76 36.72 61.92
CA THR A 1038 40.55 36.91 60.68
C THR A 1038 41.62 37.99 60.81
N GLY A 1039 41.44 38.95 61.72
CA GLY A 1039 42.34 40.09 61.87
C GLY A 1039 42.22 41.12 60.72
N LEU A 1040 41.16 41.05 59.90
CA LEU A 1040 40.96 41.92 58.74
C LEU A 1040 40.18 43.21 59.07
N LEU A 1041 39.35 43.18 60.12
CA LEU A 1041 38.50 44.30 60.51
C LEU A 1041 39.26 45.43 61.20
N ARG A 1042 38.92 46.68 60.90
CA ARG A 1042 39.42 47.88 61.58
C ARG A 1042 38.31 48.88 61.80
N MET A 1043 38.54 49.81 62.72
CA MET A 1043 37.73 51.02 62.84
C MET A 1043 38.49 52.28 62.42
N ALA A 1044 37.74 53.36 62.22
CA ALA A 1044 38.22 54.73 62.21
C ALA A 1044 37.22 55.62 62.96
N VAL A 1045 37.74 56.49 63.84
CA VAL A 1045 36.93 57.42 64.67
C VAL A 1045 37.09 58.85 64.15
N TYR A 1046 35.96 59.54 63.99
CA TYR A 1046 35.80 60.88 63.43
C TYR A 1046 35.00 61.80 64.36
N GLY A 1047 35.03 63.11 64.09
CA GLY A 1047 34.18 64.10 64.77
C GLY A 1047 32.68 63.96 64.44
N THR A 1048 31.92 65.03 64.70
CA THR A 1048 30.46 65.07 64.48
C THR A 1048 30.03 65.08 63.00
N ALA A 1049 30.98 65.24 62.06
CA ALA A 1049 30.75 65.42 60.63
C ALA A 1049 31.56 64.43 59.77
N CYS A 1050 30.95 64.01 58.66
CA CYS A 1050 31.52 63.07 57.71
C CYS A 1050 32.66 63.68 56.88
N GLY A 1051 33.73 62.92 56.65
CA GLY A 1051 34.85 63.32 55.78
C GLY A 1051 35.93 64.20 56.42
N GLY A 1052 35.87 64.45 57.73
CA GLY A 1052 36.97 65.09 58.46
C GLY A 1052 38.20 64.18 58.60
N ALA A 1053 39.34 64.76 59.00
CA ALA A 1053 40.44 63.97 59.54
C ALA A 1053 39.99 63.26 60.83
N GLY A 1054 40.54 62.07 61.09
CA GLY A 1054 40.17 61.27 62.26
C GLY A 1054 40.61 61.89 63.59
N ILE A 1055 39.92 61.56 64.69
CA ILE A 1055 40.27 62.07 66.02
C ILE A 1055 41.48 61.29 66.58
N ALA A 1056 42.67 61.88 66.47
CA ALA A 1056 43.88 61.40 67.14
C ALA A 1056 43.65 61.08 68.63
N CYS A 1057 44.30 60.04 69.13
CA CYS A 1057 44.22 59.60 70.52
C CYS A 1057 44.95 60.56 71.48
N SER A 1058 45.95 61.29 70.98
CA SER A 1058 46.69 62.29 71.76
C SER A 1058 47.13 63.52 70.95
N VAL A 1059 47.54 64.58 71.65
CA VAL A 1059 48.09 65.82 71.06
C VAL A 1059 49.47 65.64 70.39
N ALA A 1060 50.13 64.49 70.56
CA ALA A 1060 51.44 64.22 69.97
C ALA A 1060 51.35 63.66 68.53
N GLU A 1061 50.18 63.15 68.12
CA GLU A 1061 49.97 62.54 66.81
C GLU A 1061 49.68 63.61 65.75
N THR A 1062 50.73 64.17 65.14
CA THR A 1062 50.61 65.15 64.04
C THR A 1062 50.23 64.53 62.68
N GLY A 1063 49.64 63.33 62.68
CA GLY A 1063 49.24 62.56 61.50
C GLY A 1063 47.72 62.46 61.34
N THR A 1064 47.22 62.67 60.12
CA THR A 1064 45.78 62.89 59.84
C THR A 1064 44.92 61.61 59.74
N THR A 1065 45.32 60.49 60.35
CA THR A 1065 44.69 59.17 60.08
C THR A 1065 44.56 58.25 61.31
N THR A 1066 43.37 58.19 61.90
CA THR A 1066 42.90 57.05 62.74
C THR A 1066 42.55 55.80 61.92
N LYS A 1067 43.04 55.70 60.67
CA LYS A 1067 42.69 54.65 59.73
C LYS A 1067 43.50 53.38 60.01
N GLY A 1068 42.94 52.47 60.81
CA GLY A 1068 43.50 51.12 60.95
C GLY A 1068 43.67 50.62 62.38
N ILE A 1069 42.86 51.10 63.33
CA ILE A 1069 42.94 50.72 64.75
C ILE A 1069 41.83 49.73 65.12
N THR A 1070 42.07 48.93 66.16
CA THR A 1070 41.07 48.06 66.83
C THR A 1070 40.77 48.48 68.26
N ASP A 1071 41.53 49.42 68.82
CA ASP A 1071 41.31 50.07 70.11
C ASP A 1071 41.57 51.57 69.92
N TRP A 1072 40.67 52.41 70.41
CA TRP A 1072 40.77 53.87 70.38
C TRP A 1072 40.48 54.39 71.78
N GLN A 1073 41.39 55.16 72.36
CA GLN A 1073 41.22 55.73 73.70
C GLN A 1073 41.76 57.16 73.75
N PHE A 1074 40.99 58.07 74.34
CA PHE A 1074 41.37 59.46 74.50
C PHE A 1074 42.00 59.75 75.87
N ASN A 1075 43.01 60.62 75.93
CA ASN A 1075 43.64 61.09 77.18
C ASN A 1075 44.33 59.98 78.03
N TRP A 1076 44.69 58.86 77.41
CA TRP A 1076 45.46 57.78 78.05
C TRP A 1076 46.93 58.19 78.30
N GLN A 1077 47.44 57.91 79.50
CA GLN A 1077 48.79 58.36 79.94
C GLN A 1077 49.85 57.25 80.00
N ALA A 1078 49.51 55.99 79.68
CA ALA A 1078 50.45 54.87 79.70
C ALA A 1078 50.90 54.50 78.26
N ALA A 1079 52.13 54.01 78.13
CA ALA A 1079 52.73 53.71 76.83
C ALA A 1079 51.91 52.70 76.02
N CYS A 1080 51.59 53.05 74.77
CA CYS A 1080 50.90 52.17 73.83
C CYS A 1080 51.76 50.93 73.53
N ALA A 1081 51.23 49.75 73.86
CA ALA A 1081 51.83 48.47 73.53
C ALA A 1081 51.10 47.85 72.33
N ASP A 1082 51.22 48.47 71.16
CA ASP A 1082 51.17 47.75 69.88
C ASP A 1082 51.85 48.54 68.74
N LEU A 1083 52.73 47.85 68.00
CA LEU A 1083 53.33 48.22 66.71
C LEU A 1083 53.85 49.66 66.49
N ASN A 1084 54.75 50.08 67.39
CA ASN A 1084 55.75 51.15 67.16
C ASN A 1084 56.58 50.87 65.86
N PRO A 1085 56.88 51.86 65.00
CA PRO A 1085 58.03 52.74 65.26
C PRO A 1085 57.80 54.22 64.91
N VAL A 1086 57.32 54.99 65.90
CA VAL A 1086 58.01 56.14 66.53
C VAL A 1086 57.05 56.75 67.57
N CYS A 1087 57.29 56.47 68.86
CA CYS A 1087 56.68 57.17 69.98
C CYS A 1087 57.67 58.19 70.54
N ASP A 1088 57.30 59.47 70.59
CA ASP A 1088 58.10 60.56 71.17
C ASP A 1088 57.54 61.00 72.55
N PRO A 1089 58.31 60.90 73.65
CA PRO A 1089 57.79 61.17 74.99
C PRO A 1089 57.88 62.65 75.40
N THR A 1090 56.75 63.38 75.38
CA THR A 1090 56.61 64.65 76.13
C THR A 1090 55.30 64.73 76.94
N PRO A 1091 55.32 65.26 78.18
CA PRO A 1091 54.11 65.48 78.97
C PRO A 1091 53.37 66.75 78.51
N ALA A 1092 52.06 66.66 78.36
CA ALA A 1092 51.23 67.76 77.86
C ALA A 1092 51.19 68.95 78.84
N THR A 1093 51.91 70.03 78.49
CA THR A 1093 51.94 71.32 79.21
C THR A 1093 51.14 72.39 78.47
N GLY A 1094 49.89 72.09 78.12
CA GLY A 1094 48.97 73.05 77.52
C GLY A 1094 47.64 72.45 77.06
N SER A 1095 46.58 73.23 77.20
CA SER A 1095 45.26 73.12 76.56
C SER A 1095 44.81 71.73 76.05
N PHE A 1096 44.00 71.03 76.85
CA PHE A 1096 43.24 69.85 76.41
C PHE A 1096 42.44 70.16 75.14
N ILE A 1097 42.56 69.31 74.10
CA ILE A 1097 41.65 69.35 72.95
C ILE A 1097 40.24 69.01 73.45
N THR A 1098 39.30 69.92 73.23
CA THR A 1098 37.87 69.63 73.46
C THR A 1098 37.36 68.75 72.33
N ILE A 1099 37.42 67.42 72.51
CA ILE A 1099 36.69 66.51 71.61
C ILE A 1099 35.19 66.76 71.76
N PRO A 1100 34.39 66.58 70.68
CA PRO A 1100 32.95 66.65 70.79
C PRO A 1100 32.43 65.54 71.71
N THR A 1101 31.31 65.79 72.41
CA THR A 1101 30.56 64.76 73.15
C THR A 1101 30.13 63.59 72.26
N THR A 1102 30.03 63.81 70.95
CA THR A 1102 29.54 62.83 69.98
C THR A 1102 30.58 62.61 68.88
N VAL A 1103 30.94 61.34 68.65
CA VAL A 1103 31.89 60.90 67.62
C VAL A 1103 31.19 59.98 66.61
N LEU A 1104 31.78 59.85 65.43
CA LEU A 1104 31.35 58.90 64.41
C LEU A 1104 32.39 57.79 64.29
N VAL A 1105 31.93 56.53 64.37
CA VAL A 1105 32.76 55.33 64.23
C VAL A 1105 32.38 54.65 62.92
N ARG A 1106 33.39 54.30 62.11
CA ARG A 1106 33.26 53.47 60.92
C ARG A 1106 33.97 52.16 61.18
N VAL A 1107 33.29 51.03 61.05
CA VAL A 1107 33.93 49.70 60.98
C VAL A 1107 34.03 49.30 59.51
N TYR A 1108 35.14 48.71 59.11
CA TYR A 1108 35.39 48.33 57.71
C TYR A 1108 36.44 47.22 57.63
N THR A 1109 36.43 46.46 56.54
CA THR A 1109 37.51 45.49 56.24
C THR A 1109 38.72 46.15 55.57
N THR A 1110 39.92 45.65 55.84
CA THR A 1110 41.17 46.12 55.21
C THR A 1110 41.52 45.37 53.91
N ALA A 1111 40.82 44.27 53.61
CA ALA A 1111 40.97 43.51 52.38
C ALA A 1111 39.64 42.84 51.99
N GLY A 1112 39.47 42.47 50.72
CA GLY A 1112 38.37 41.63 50.29
C GLY A 1112 38.43 40.27 50.99
N SER A 1113 37.33 39.89 51.65
CA SER A 1113 37.13 38.57 52.25
C SER A 1113 36.21 37.74 51.34
N THR A 1114 36.16 36.42 51.49
CA THR A 1114 35.01 35.60 51.03
C THR A 1114 34.07 35.22 52.18
N ASN A 1115 34.55 35.37 53.43
CA ASN A 1115 33.80 35.08 54.64
C ASN A 1115 33.25 36.36 55.26
N CYS A 1116 32.05 36.29 55.84
CA CYS A 1116 31.47 37.43 56.55
C CYS A 1116 32.14 37.64 57.92
N LEU A 1117 32.50 38.89 58.19
CA LEU A 1117 33.42 39.27 59.25
C LEU A 1117 32.63 39.74 60.49
N ASN A 1118 32.30 38.76 61.32
CA ASN A 1118 31.58 38.96 62.58
C ASN A 1118 32.37 39.82 63.58
N TYR A 1119 31.73 40.81 64.21
CA TYR A 1119 32.35 41.65 65.25
C TYR A 1119 31.36 42.20 66.29
N ARG A 1120 31.93 42.86 67.31
CA ARG A 1120 31.21 43.67 68.30
C ARG A 1120 32.04 44.88 68.71
N LEU A 1121 31.38 45.96 69.13
CA LEU A 1121 32.04 47.10 69.77
C LEU A 1121 31.88 47.06 71.30
N ILE A 1122 32.91 47.55 71.99
CA ILE A 1122 32.87 47.86 73.43
C ILE A 1122 33.11 49.36 73.59
N LEU A 1123 32.20 50.06 74.26
CA LEU A 1123 32.29 51.50 74.52
C LEU A 1123 32.41 51.73 76.03
N SER A 1124 33.37 52.55 76.48
CA SER A 1124 33.51 52.96 77.89
C SER A 1124 33.94 54.43 78.01
N ASN A 1125 33.81 55.04 79.19
CA ASN A 1125 34.03 56.49 79.40
C ASN A 1125 34.53 56.85 80.81
#